data_AF-A0A2V5NXI1-F1
#
_entry.id   AF-A0A2V5NXI1-F1
#
_cell.length_a   1.000
_cell.length_b   1.000
_cell.length_c   1.000
_cell.angle_alpha   90.00
_cell.angle_beta   90.00
_cell.angle_gamma   90.00
#
_symmetry.space_group_name_H-M   'P 1'
#
loop_
_entity.id
_entity.type
_entity.pdbx_description
1 polymer ?
#
loop_
_entity_poly.entity_id
_entity_poly.type
_entity_poly.pdbx_seq_one_letter_code
_entity_poly.pdbx_strand_id
1 'polypeptide(L)'
;MVKEVAAFSEPRLLLENVEMWCATATAADQLLLQKTSGADSPHNVEELFHKKFTANPTSQSFEFTRSIKTDDEVAQTLVDELQNNRGLDIAPDVHGSKEKEGKDRVAVISEWDTFFGRALPLSIRHAILNALPFDELVVTRAPENVLAFSYLRGIDGMLPGSAAPSEAKSKGDQPKTAVPRESTEGLNQADYLRRLSGELSQLDADLRRTEGAGIRAIGVLGGDVYDKLLVLQALRKTFPDTIFFTNNLDARFAHPDEWRWTRNLLIASPFGLTLKNEFQKVPPFRDSNQTAIYTATLLIAQGEPAAKFDKNRLGPVRLYEVGRRGLFDLTHDETPQGLQPDSADMKRWWNSSRWILASGILLLVIVALVWIFRIILGRPSPAVRPDCYRRAQPHSHPNVLSKLKGVWALLRWRFWRRTRSSRRVFGSSWTMVGVLTAVSVFSIWFINLCDPHKTEPYSWNDGISVWPTETLRLLICLLSAFYVLKTCVMLWQNERYLELHYGLQHCHFKRKTAPPQKQWKQWWRDRVRSWRDLLTVRYWQCERNGCVDPQKLWDLYANSGRDGVRFVRILPLAMCYFAAGYLLLLLLGWPEVPARGAYARGWDWIFARLSAFSVVLLTFFVADATLLNRRLIGYLTRGTTDWPQQAFNNLRARWSRSGRPMQGEAKEESQESQSVEPVPPNNLLVDYLDIDFIARRTAVVGGLIYYPFVVISLLIFSRAGIFDYWTWPLPLLLLMGFSVAYAAFSAAYLRRTAERARQQALQRLNDLLIAHVASEGESKDVQTIRETAKLIRNECRGAFAAVSERPLLGALLLPSGTAGIWALLQYFPRLFSS
;
A
#
# COMPACT_ATOMS: atom_id res chain seq x y z
N MET A 1 -40.69 16.15 -34.30
CA MET A 1 -39.80 15.92 -35.46
C MET A 1 -39.75 14.46 -35.93
N VAL A 2 -38.95 13.55 -35.37
CA VAL A 2 -38.79 12.17 -35.92
C VAL A 2 -40.13 11.46 -36.10
N LYS A 3 -41.00 11.47 -35.08
CA LYS A 3 -42.34 10.86 -35.15
C LYS A 3 -43.22 11.46 -36.26
N GLU A 4 -43.10 12.76 -36.51
CA GLU A 4 -43.91 13.45 -37.52
C GLU A 4 -43.39 13.14 -38.93
N VAL A 5 -42.07 13.12 -39.11
CA VAL A 5 -41.41 12.78 -40.39
C VAL A 5 -41.63 11.32 -40.75
N ALA A 6 -41.58 10.43 -39.76
CA ALA A 6 -41.93 9.02 -39.92
C ALA A 6 -43.38 8.81 -40.40
N ALA A 7 -44.30 9.70 -40.02
CA ALA A 7 -45.70 9.64 -40.42
C ALA A 7 -45.97 10.13 -41.85
N PHE A 8 -44.98 10.68 -42.55
CA PHE A 8 -45.14 11.09 -43.94
C PHE A 8 -45.30 9.87 -44.85
N SER A 9 -46.42 9.78 -45.57
CA SER A 9 -46.69 8.71 -46.53
C SER A 9 -45.81 8.81 -47.79
N GLU A 10 -45.56 10.04 -48.27
CA GLU A 10 -44.74 10.32 -49.45
C GLU A 10 -43.60 11.30 -49.11
N PRO A 11 -42.48 11.28 -49.84
CA PRO A 11 -41.41 12.27 -49.68
C PRO A 11 -41.93 13.68 -49.92
N ARG A 12 -41.62 14.63 -49.03
CA ARG A 12 -42.07 16.02 -49.13
C ARG A 12 -40.87 16.96 -49.31
N LEU A 13 -40.84 17.67 -50.43
CA LEU A 13 -39.91 18.78 -50.67
C LEU A 13 -40.43 20.03 -49.93
N LEU A 14 -40.15 20.14 -48.62
CA LEU A 14 -40.57 21.28 -47.80
C LEU A 14 -39.48 22.35 -47.66
N LEU A 15 -38.21 21.97 -47.81
CA LEU A 15 -37.04 22.83 -47.63
C LEU A 15 -35.95 22.44 -48.65
N GLU A 16 -35.66 23.32 -49.59
CA GLU A 16 -34.56 23.16 -50.56
C GLU A 16 -33.29 23.81 -50.01
N ASN A 17 -32.14 23.15 -50.20
CA ASN A 17 -30.81 23.67 -49.84
C ASN A 17 -30.65 24.02 -48.34
N VAL A 18 -31.26 23.25 -47.45
CA VAL A 18 -31.16 23.46 -46.00
C VAL A 18 -30.31 22.36 -45.36
N GLU A 19 -29.22 22.77 -44.72
CA GLU A 19 -28.41 21.93 -43.86
C GLU A 19 -28.76 22.19 -42.38
N MET A 20 -29.02 21.12 -41.63
CA MET A 20 -29.33 21.17 -40.21
C MET A 20 -28.31 20.37 -39.40
N TRP A 21 -27.50 21.08 -38.61
CA TRP A 21 -26.60 20.49 -37.64
C TRP A 21 -27.22 20.47 -36.24
N CYS A 22 -27.35 19.30 -35.64
CA CYS A 22 -27.99 19.15 -34.34
C CYS A 22 -27.00 18.70 -33.26
N ALA A 23 -26.79 19.57 -32.26
CA ALA A 23 -25.93 19.31 -31.11
C ALA A 23 -26.64 18.70 -29.89
N THR A 24 -27.98 18.59 -29.92
CA THR A 24 -28.81 18.21 -28.76
C THR A 24 -29.59 16.92 -28.96
N ALA A 25 -29.57 16.33 -30.15
CA ALA A 25 -30.25 15.07 -30.45
C ALA A 25 -29.38 13.87 -30.01
N THR A 26 -29.31 13.62 -28.70
CA THR A 26 -28.46 12.55 -28.14
C THR A 26 -29.10 11.16 -28.14
N ALA A 27 -30.44 11.07 -28.15
CA ALA A 27 -31.12 9.78 -28.03
C ALA A 27 -30.71 8.78 -29.13
N ALA A 28 -30.61 7.50 -28.75
CA ALA A 28 -30.21 6.42 -29.64
C ALA A 28 -31.11 6.28 -30.87
N ASP A 29 -30.53 5.98 -32.02
CA ASP A 29 -31.26 5.89 -33.30
C ASP A 29 -32.32 4.78 -33.28
N GLN A 30 -31.97 3.61 -32.75
CA GLN A 30 -32.88 2.47 -32.65
C GLN A 30 -34.13 2.80 -31.82
N LEU A 31 -33.97 3.57 -30.73
CA LEU A 31 -35.09 4.01 -29.90
C LEU A 31 -35.99 5.02 -30.61
N LEU A 32 -35.39 5.93 -31.39
CA LEU A 32 -36.14 6.95 -32.14
C LEU A 32 -36.90 6.35 -33.34
N LEU A 33 -36.37 5.29 -33.94
CA LEU A 33 -36.92 4.62 -35.12
C LEU A 33 -37.84 3.45 -34.79
N GLN A 34 -38.02 3.13 -33.51
CA GLN A 34 -38.83 2.01 -33.01
C GLN A 34 -40.19 1.83 -33.72
N LYS A 35 -40.88 2.93 -34.05
CA LYS A 35 -42.23 2.90 -34.64
C LYS A 35 -42.27 2.80 -36.17
N THR A 36 -41.11 2.67 -36.83
CA THR A 36 -40.99 2.67 -38.29
C THR A 36 -40.83 1.26 -38.91
N SER A 37 -41.13 0.21 -38.14
CA SER A 37 -40.89 -1.20 -38.48
C SER A 37 -41.47 -1.60 -39.86
N GLY A 38 -40.58 -1.93 -40.81
CA GLY A 38 -40.89 -2.37 -42.18
C GLY A 38 -39.61 -2.80 -42.93
N ALA A 39 -39.74 -3.48 -44.08
CA ALA A 39 -38.61 -4.00 -44.86
C ALA A 39 -37.66 -2.91 -45.43
N ASP A 40 -38.15 -1.66 -45.56
CA ASP A 40 -37.40 -0.47 -45.99
C ASP A 40 -37.06 0.48 -44.82
N SER A 41 -37.10 0.00 -43.58
CA SER A 41 -36.83 0.83 -42.40
C SER A 41 -35.40 1.43 -42.45
N PRO A 42 -35.25 2.74 -42.21
CA PRO A 42 -33.94 3.39 -42.20
C PRO A 42 -33.08 2.87 -41.05
N HIS A 43 -31.78 2.76 -41.26
CA HIS A 43 -30.83 2.29 -40.25
C HIS A 43 -30.51 3.35 -39.19
N ASN A 44 -30.55 4.63 -39.57
CA ASN A 44 -30.33 5.75 -38.68
C ASN A 44 -31.28 6.92 -38.98
N VAL A 45 -31.36 7.87 -38.06
CA VAL A 45 -32.30 9.00 -38.21
C VAL A 45 -31.92 9.89 -39.39
N GLU A 46 -30.64 10.05 -39.69
CA GLU A 46 -30.19 10.86 -40.84
C GLU A 46 -30.68 10.28 -42.17
N GLU A 47 -30.66 8.95 -42.33
CA GLU A 47 -31.20 8.24 -43.48
C GLU A 47 -32.72 8.39 -43.57
N LEU A 48 -33.44 8.38 -42.43
CA LEU A 48 -34.88 8.67 -42.41
C LEU A 48 -35.17 10.06 -43.00
N PHE A 49 -34.45 11.09 -42.54
CA PHE A 49 -34.60 12.45 -43.06
C PHE A 49 -34.21 12.52 -44.52
N HIS A 50 -33.08 11.92 -44.91
CA HIS A 50 -32.65 11.87 -46.29
C HIS A 50 -33.76 11.26 -47.17
N LYS A 51 -34.24 10.04 -46.87
CA LYS A 51 -35.30 9.35 -47.64
C LYS A 51 -36.62 10.12 -47.72
N LYS A 52 -37.03 10.79 -46.65
CA LYS A 52 -38.34 11.49 -46.60
C LYS A 52 -38.30 12.90 -47.21
N PHE A 53 -37.13 13.50 -47.37
CA PHE A 53 -36.98 14.84 -47.93
C PHE A 53 -36.25 14.88 -49.31
N THR A 54 -35.67 13.77 -49.78
CA THR A 54 -35.18 13.64 -51.18
C THR A 54 -36.28 13.07 -52.09
N ALA A 55 -37.11 13.94 -52.67
CA ALA A 55 -38.11 13.53 -53.64
C ALA A 55 -37.59 13.55 -55.11
N ASN A 56 -36.46 14.21 -55.40
CA ASN A 56 -35.94 14.37 -56.77
C ASN A 56 -34.39 14.37 -56.77
N PRO A 57 -33.70 13.54 -57.58
CA PRO A 57 -32.23 13.43 -57.56
C PRO A 57 -31.47 14.65 -58.12
N THR A 58 -32.17 15.67 -58.63
CA THR A 58 -31.59 16.86 -59.26
C THR A 58 -31.68 18.13 -58.42
N SER A 59 -32.40 18.12 -57.30
CA SER A 59 -32.51 19.24 -56.35
C SER A 59 -31.65 18.98 -55.10
N GLN A 60 -30.84 19.96 -54.70
CA GLN A 60 -30.07 19.92 -53.45
C GLN A 60 -31.04 19.79 -52.25
N SER A 61 -30.87 18.71 -51.51
CA SER A 61 -31.83 18.20 -50.53
C SER A 61 -31.67 18.80 -49.14
N PHE A 62 -32.69 18.61 -48.30
CA PHE A 62 -32.57 18.81 -46.85
C PHE A 62 -31.61 17.78 -46.26
N GLU A 63 -30.54 18.24 -45.60
CA GLU A 63 -29.54 17.40 -44.96
C GLU A 63 -29.59 17.58 -43.45
N PHE A 64 -29.72 16.47 -42.71
CA PHE A 64 -29.70 16.46 -41.25
C PHE A 64 -28.48 15.68 -40.77
N THR A 65 -27.65 16.32 -39.94
CA THR A 65 -26.45 15.70 -39.38
C THR A 65 -26.36 15.97 -37.88
N ARG A 66 -26.09 14.92 -37.10
CA ARG A 66 -25.78 15.07 -35.67
C ARG A 66 -24.32 15.44 -35.48
N SER A 67 -24.09 16.54 -34.77
CA SER A 67 -22.75 16.99 -34.39
C SER A 67 -22.32 16.48 -33.00
N ILE A 68 -22.98 15.42 -32.50
CA ILE A 68 -22.77 14.86 -31.17
C ILE A 68 -22.93 13.34 -31.22
N LYS A 69 -22.18 12.64 -30.38
CA LYS A 69 -22.29 11.19 -30.15
C LYS A 69 -23.60 10.84 -29.45
N THR A 70 -24.10 9.64 -29.69
CA THR A 70 -25.42 9.21 -29.21
C THR A 70 -25.36 8.55 -27.83
N ASP A 71 -26.49 8.51 -27.13
CA ASP A 71 -26.62 8.03 -25.76
C ASP A 71 -26.33 6.52 -25.65
N ASP A 72 -26.51 5.74 -26.72
CA ASP A 72 -26.08 4.34 -26.82
C ASP A 72 -24.55 4.21 -26.90
N GLU A 73 -23.84 5.05 -27.66
CA GLU A 73 -22.37 5.06 -27.66
C GLU A 73 -21.82 5.47 -26.27
N VAL A 74 -22.47 6.44 -25.61
CA VAL A 74 -22.13 6.85 -24.24
C VAL A 74 -22.41 5.74 -23.24
N ALA A 75 -23.56 5.08 -23.35
CA ALA A 75 -23.92 3.94 -22.51
C ALA A 75 -22.96 2.76 -22.70
N GLN A 76 -22.58 2.45 -23.94
CA GLN A 76 -21.63 1.40 -24.26
C GLN A 76 -20.29 1.63 -23.57
N THR A 77 -19.75 2.86 -23.68
CA THR A 77 -18.48 3.23 -23.04
C THR A 77 -18.53 3.07 -21.52
N LEU A 78 -19.66 3.42 -20.88
CA LEU A 78 -19.85 3.21 -19.43
C LEU A 78 -19.91 1.73 -19.07
N VAL A 79 -20.67 0.94 -19.82
CA VAL A 79 -20.84 -0.49 -19.57
C VAL A 79 -19.52 -1.24 -19.79
N ASP A 80 -18.78 -0.90 -20.84
CA ASP A 80 -17.46 -1.46 -21.11
C ASP A 80 -16.47 -1.16 -19.97
N GLU A 81 -16.45 0.06 -19.43
CA GLU A 81 -15.65 0.40 -18.24
C GLU A 81 -16.10 -0.42 -17.02
N LEU A 82 -17.40 -0.54 -16.76
CA LEU A 82 -17.92 -1.28 -15.60
C LEU A 82 -17.62 -2.79 -15.68
N GLN A 83 -17.78 -3.40 -16.86
CA GLN A 83 -17.60 -4.84 -17.05
C GLN A 83 -16.12 -5.20 -17.24
N ASN A 84 -15.45 -4.59 -18.23
CA ASN A 84 -14.11 -5.00 -18.63
C ASN A 84 -13.04 -4.49 -17.65
N ASN A 85 -13.19 -3.25 -17.15
CA ASN A 85 -12.19 -2.61 -16.32
C ASN A 85 -12.52 -2.74 -14.82
N ARG A 86 -13.76 -2.51 -14.39
CA ARG A 86 -14.15 -2.64 -12.97
C ARG A 86 -14.53 -4.06 -12.54
N GLY A 87 -14.69 -4.97 -13.49
CA GLY A 87 -14.93 -6.39 -13.23
C GLY A 87 -16.29 -6.65 -12.60
N LEU A 88 -17.32 -5.89 -12.98
CA LEU A 88 -18.70 -6.17 -12.58
C LEU A 88 -19.31 -7.24 -13.49
N ASP A 89 -19.93 -8.25 -12.88
CA ASP A 89 -20.60 -9.36 -13.57
C ASP A 89 -22.08 -9.03 -13.82
N ILE A 90 -22.36 -8.20 -14.85
CA ILE A 90 -23.69 -7.62 -15.10
C ILE A 90 -24.39 -8.29 -16.29
N ALA A 91 -23.64 -8.65 -17.33
CA ALA A 91 -24.21 -9.24 -18.55
C ALA A 91 -24.56 -10.73 -18.32
N PRO A 92 -25.74 -11.20 -18.79
CA PRO A 92 -26.03 -12.63 -18.83
C PRO A 92 -25.10 -13.34 -19.83
N ASP A 93 -24.66 -14.56 -19.50
CA ASP A 93 -23.85 -15.37 -20.42
C ASP A 93 -24.73 -15.93 -21.56
N VAL A 94 -24.82 -15.18 -22.66
CA VAL A 94 -25.65 -15.53 -23.84
C VAL A 94 -25.05 -16.70 -24.66
N HIS A 95 -23.76 -17.04 -24.46
CA HIS A 95 -23.05 -18.06 -25.25
C HIS A 95 -22.87 -19.40 -24.52
N GLY A 96 -23.20 -19.46 -23.22
CA GLY A 96 -23.15 -20.68 -22.41
C GLY A 96 -24.45 -21.49 -22.45
N SER A 97 -24.35 -22.81 -22.45
CA SER A 97 -25.48 -23.77 -22.42
C SER A 97 -26.27 -23.80 -21.09
N LYS A 98 -26.07 -22.80 -20.22
CA LYS A 98 -26.86 -22.52 -19.03
C LYS A 98 -26.98 -21.00 -18.90
N GLU A 99 -28.20 -20.48 -18.98
CA GLU A 99 -28.52 -19.09 -18.64
C GLU A 99 -28.00 -18.80 -17.22
N LYS A 100 -26.85 -18.13 -17.13
CA LYS A 100 -26.29 -17.67 -15.88
C LYS A 100 -26.54 -16.17 -15.86
N GLU A 101 -27.53 -15.75 -15.09
CA GLU A 101 -27.78 -14.34 -14.84
C GLU A 101 -26.56 -13.71 -14.17
N GLY A 102 -26.17 -12.51 -14.62
CA GLY A 102 -25.07 -11.76 -14.01
C GLY A 102 -25.33 -11.56 -12.52
N LYS A 103 -24.30 -11.77 -11.69
CA LYS A 103 -24.46 -11.74 -10.23
C LYS A 103 -24.60 -10.31 -9.68
N ASP A 104 -24.02 -9.32 -10.33
CA ASP A 104 -23.92 -7.95 -9.83
C ASP A 104 -25.10 -7.09 -10.29
N ARG A 105 -25.73 -6.36 -9.35
CA ARG A 105 -26.87 -5.49 -9.63
C ARG A 105 -26.44 -4.04 -9.88
N VAL A 106 -27.06 -3.39 -10.86
CA VAL A 106 -26.83 -1.98 -11.22
C VAL A 106 -28.13 -1.20 -11.07
N ALA A 107 -28.10 -0.15 -10.23
CA ALA A 107 -29.22 0.78 -10.13
C ALA A 107 -29.01 1.96 -11.09
N VAL A 108 -30.01 2.30 -11.89
CA VAL A 108 -29.99 3.45 -12.81
C VAL A 108 -31.12 4.38 -12.42
N ILE A 109 -30.77 5.62 -12.10
CA ILE A 109 -31.69 6.64 -11.62
C ILE A 109 -31.70 7.77 -12.64
N SER A 110 -32.84 8.02 -13.30
CA SER A 110 -32.95 8.99 -14.39
C SER A 110 -34.08 10.00 -14.21
N GLU A 111 -33.99 11.14 -14.90
CA GLU A 111 -35.11 12.08 -15.03
C GLU A 111 -36.33 11.41 -15.68
N TRP A 112 -37.52 11.64 -15.13
CA TRP A 112 -38.77 11.06 -15.65
C TRP A 112 -39.52 11.95 -16.64
N ASP A 113 -39.41 13.27 -16.49
CA ASP A 113 -40.21 14.27 -17.20
C ASP A 113 -39.75 14.45 -18.66
N THR A 114 -38.45 14.32 -18.94
CA THR A 114 -37.89 14.49 -20.29
C THR A 114 -37.87 13.19 -21.10
N PHE A 115 -38.02 13.29 -22.42
CA PHE A 115 -37.88 12.13 -23.31
C PHE A 115 -36.47 11.53 -23.23
N PHE A 116 -35.44 12.38 -23.20
CA PHE A 116 -34.05 11.97 -23.08
C PHE A 116 -33.78 11.28 -21.72
N GLY A 117 -34.33 11.80 -20.62
CA GLY A 117 -34.27 11.17 -19.30
C GLY A 117 -34.83 9.75 -19.30
N ARG A 118 -36.00 9.54 -19.93
CA ARG A 118 -36.61 8.20 -20.06
C ARG A 118 -35.88 7.27 -21.02
N ALA A 119 -35.15 7.81 -22.00
CA ALA A 119 -34.38 7.05 -22.97
C ALA A 119 -33.09 6.46 -22.37
N LEU A 120 -32.43 7.20 -21.46
CA LEU A 120 -31.11 6.85 -20.92
C LEU A 120 -31.05 5.46 -20.22
N PRO A 121 -32.01 5.08 -19.33
CA PRO A 121 -32.03 3.74 -18.76
C PRO A 121 -32.18 2.63 -19.81
N LEU A 122 -32.89 2.91 -20.91
CA LEU A 122 -33.06 1.95 -22.00
C LEU A 122 -31.74 1.77 -22.77
N SER A 123 -31.00 2.87 -23.03
CA SER A 123 -29.67 2.79 -23.65
C SER A 123 -28.68 2.00 -22.81
N ILE A 124 -28.66 2.18 -21.48
CA ILE A 124 -27.81 1.39 -20.58
C ILE A 124 -28.21 -0.10 -20.60
N ARG A 125 -29.51 -0.40 -20.58
CA ARG A 125 -30.00 -1.79 -20.68
C ARG A 125 -29.59 -2.43 -21.99
N HIS A 126 -29.69 -1.71 -23.10
CA HIS A 126 -29.27 -2.19 -24.40
C HIS A 126 -27.76 -2.49 -24.44
N ALA A 127 -26.94 -1.57 -23.94
CA ALA A 127 -25.48 -1.76 -23.86
C ALA A 127 -25.06 -2.95 -22.96
N ILE A 128 -25.83 -3.27 -21.92
CA ILE A 128 -25.56 -4.45 -21.07
C ILE A 128 -25.91 -5.75 -21.78
N LEU A 129 -27.00 -5.76 -22.55
CA LEU A 129 -27.53 -6.98 -23.13
C LEU A 129 -26.94 -7.30 -24.51
N ASN A 130 -26.36 -6.33 -25.21
CA ASN A 130 -25.60 -6.39 -26.47
C ASN A 130 -26.23 -7.20 -27.65
N ALA A 131 -27.33 -7.93 -27.44
CA ALA A 131 -27.88 -8.94 -28.33
C ALA A 131 -29.40 -8.83 -28.52
N LEU A 132 -30.09 -7.96 -27.77
CA LEU A 132 -31.55 -7.79 -27.85
C LEU A 132 -31.94 -6.45 -28.50
N PRO A 133 -32.84 -6.45 -29.49
CA PRO A 133 -33.36 -5.23 -30.08
C PRO A 133 -34.18 -4.42 -29.06
N PHE A 134 -34.20 -3.09 -29.19
CA PHE A 134 -34.96 -2.19 -28.29
C PHE A 134 -36.45 -2.53 -28.19
N ASP A 135 -37.05 -3.11 -29.24
CA ASP A 135 -38.45 -3.53 -29.25
C ASP A 135 -38.75 -4.60 -28.21
N GLU A 136 -37.82 -5.52 -28.00
CA GLU A 136 -37.97 -6.55 -27.00
C GLU A 136 -37.74 -5.97 -25.60
N LEU A 137 -36.73 -5.09 -25.42
CA LEU A 137 -36.40 -4.42 -24.16
C LEU A 137 -37.52 -3.56 -23.55
N VAL A 138 -38.43 -3.06 -24.39
CA VAL A 138 -39.60 -2.27 -23.96
C VAL A 138 -40.77 -3.17 -23.55
N VAL A 139 -40.84 -4.40 -24.06
CA VAL A 139 -41.97 -5.33 -23.92
C VAL A 139 -41.70 -6.49 -22.94
N THR A 140 -40.50 -7.07 -22.94
CA THR A 140 -40.12 -8.13 -21.99
C THR A 140 -39.83 -7.57 -20.61
N ARG A 141 -40.07 -8.38 -19.57
CA ARG A 141 -39.58 -8.10 -18.22
C ARG A 141 -38.07 -7.91 -18.32
N ALA A 142 -37.62 -6.69 -18.04
CA ALA A 142 -36.22 -6.30 -18.01
C ALA A 142 -35.38 -7.35 -17.24
N PRO A 143 -34.08 -7.54 -17.58
CA PRO A 143 -33.22 -8.37 -16.76
C PRO A 143 -33.27 -7.85 -15.33
N GLU A 144 -33.47 -8.75 -14.36
CA GLU A 144 -33.61 -8.34 -12.96
C GLU A 144 -32.36 -7.55 -12.48
N ASN A 145 -31.23 -7.70 -13.17
CA ASN A 145 -29.94 -7.12 -12.83
C ASN A 145 -29.85 -5.60 -12.97
N VAL A 146 -30.75 -4.96 -13.73
CA VAL A 146 -30.75 -3.50 -13.96
C VAL A 146 -32.00 -2.86 -13.38
N LEU A 147 -31.84 -2.30 -12.18
CA LEU A 147 -32.91 -1.68 -11.40
C LEU A 147 -33.08 -0.23 -11.84
N ALA A 148 -34.22 0.12 -12.45
CA ALA A 148 -34.47 1.48 -12.90
C ALA A 148 -35.34 2.25 -11.90
N PHE A 149 -34.87 3.42 -11.50
CA PHE A 149 -35.57 4.39 -10.65
C PHE A 149 -35.64 5.73 -11.38
N SER A 150 -36.52 6.62 -10.92
CA SER A 150 -36.66 7.92 -11.55
C SER A 150 -36.87 9.06 -10.55
N TYR A 151 -36.42 10.25 -10.93
CA TYR A 151 -36.65 11.50 -10.22
C TYR A 151 -37.26 12.56 -11.16
N LEU A 152 -37.88 13.57 -10.57
CA LEU A 152 -38.39 14.74 -11.30
C LEU A 152 -37.30 15.81 -11.37
N ARG A 153 -37.18 16.47 -12.52
CA ARG A 153 -36.28 17.61 -12.68
C ARG A 153 -36.65 18.79 -11.76
N GLY A 154 -35.66 19.52 -11.28
CA GLY A 154 -35.81 20.67 -10.38
C GLY A 154 -36.05 20.26 -8.93
N ILE A 155 -35.28 19.29 -8.43
CA ILE A 155 -35.39 18.74 -7.07
C ILE A 155 -35.11 19.81 -6.01
N ASP A 156 -34.23 20.76 -6.35
CA ASP A 156 -33.90 21.94 -5.54
C ASP A 156 -35.07 22.95 -5.43
N GLY A 157 -36.17 22.72 -6.15
CA GLY A 157 -37.30 23.62 -6.25
C GLY A 157 -37.10 24.78 -7.21
N MET A 158 -36.02 24.77 -8.01
CA MET A 158 -35.77 25.74 -9.07
C MET A 158 -36.05 25.09 -10.43
N LEU A 159 -36.96 25.69 -11.20
CA LEU A 159 -37.21 25.27 -12.58
C LEU A 159 -36.25 26.03 -13.53
N PRO A 160 -35.82 25.42 -14.64
CA PRO A 160 -34.99 26.11 -15.63
C PRO A 160 -35.72 27.36 -16.14
N GLY A 161 -35.15 28.55 -15.87
CA GLY A 161 -35.71 29.84 -16.29
C GLY A 161 -36.61 30.55 -15.28
N SER A 162 -36.86 30.00 -14.08
CA SER A 162 -37.50 30.76 -13.01
C SER A 162 -36.49 31.74 -12.38
N ALA A 163 -36.83 33.03 -12.29
CA ALA A 163 -36.08 33.98 -11.48
C ALA A 163 -36.05 33.46 -10.03
N ALA A 164 -34.89 33.49 -9.39
CA ALA A 164 -34.74 33.10 -8.00
C ALA A 164 -35.86 33.76 -7.17
N PRO A 165 -36.58 33.01 -6.31
CA PRO A 165 -37.59 33.62 -5.47
C PRO A 165 -36.93 34.73 -4.66
N SER A 166 -37.51 35.93 -4.68
CA SER A 166 -37.03 37.05 -3.88
C SER A 166 -36.93 36.59 -2.42
N GLU A 167 -35.71 36.48 -1.90
CA GLU A 167 -35.47 36.21 -0.48
C GLU A 167 -36.21 37.29 0.33
N ALA A 168 -37.29 36.89 0.98
CA ALA A 168 -37.91 37.71 2.00
C ALA A 168 -36.87 37.90 3.11
N LYS A 169 -36.30 39.11 3.20
CA LYS A 169 -35.36 39.53 4.24
C LYS A 169 -35.93 39.23 5.64
N SER A 170 -35.53 38.12 6.25
CA SER A 170 -35.56 37.99 7.69
C SER A 170 -34.24 38.53 8.25
N LYS A 171 -34.33 39.62 9.02
CA LYS A 171 -33.21 40.14 9.82
C LYS A 171 -32.82 39.07 10.84
N GLY A 172 -31.60 38.56 10.74
CA GLY A 172 -31.03 37.66 11.75
C GLY A 172 -29.68 37.13 11.32
N ASP A 173 -28.63 37.75 11.82
CA ASP A 173 -27.23 37.41 11.58
C ASP A 173 -26.91 36.04 12.24
N GLN A 174 -26.89 34.97 11.46
CA GLN A 174 -26.41 33.63 11.82
C GLN A 174 -25.66 33.04 10.61
N PRO A 175 -24.51 32.38 10.82
CA PRO A 175 -23.67 31.90 9.73
C PRO A 175 -24.38 30.83 8.89
N LYS A 176 -24.21 30.93 7.57
CA LYS A 176 -24.75 30.04 6.53
C LYS A 176 -24.24 28.60 6.65
N THR A 177 -24.78 27.84 7.60
CA THR A 177 -24.69 26.38 7.69
C THR A 177 -26.03 25.77 8.11
N ALA A 178 -27.14 26.34 7.63
CA ALA A 178 -28.45 25.72 7.76
C ALA A 178 -28.72 24.89 6.51
N VAL A 179 -28.59 23.57 6.63
CA VAL A 179 -29.23 22.63 5.71
C VAL A 179 -30.71 23.04 5.63
N PRO A 180 -31.29 23.29 4.44
CA PRO A 180 -32.69 23.66 4.32
C PRO A 180 -33.53 22.64 5.09
N ARG A 181 -34.39 23.13 5.98
CA ARG A 181 -35.26 22.29 6.79
C ARG A 181 -36.15 21.50 5.82
N GLU A 182 -35.92 20.19 5.71
CA GLU A 182 -36.65 19.30 4.80
C GLU A 182 -38.15 19.38 5.13
N SER A 183 -38.93 20.07 4.30
CA SER A 183 -40.38 20.02 4.35
C SER A 183 -40.88 18.94 3.40
N THR A 184 -41.91 18.18 3.81
CA THR A 184 -42.60 17.20 2.95
C THR A 184 -43.55 17.88 1.95
N GLU A 185 -43.62 19.20 1.97
CA GLU A 185 -44.49 20.05 1.15
C GLU A 185 -43.65 21.18 0.55
N GLY A 186 -43.94 21.57 -0.70
CA GLY A 186 -43.26 22.65 -1.42
C GLY A 186 -42.61 22.21 -2.74
N LEU A 187 -41.92 23.15 -3.40
CA LEU A 187 -41.21 22.89 -4.65
C LEU A 187 -39.92 22.08 -4.44
N ASN A 188 -39.32 22.17 -3.26
CA ASN A 188 -38.14 21.39 -2.90
C ASN A 188 -38.53 19.94 -2.60
N GLN A 189 -37.98 19.01 -3.37
CA GLN A 189 -38.31 17.58 -3.32
C GLN A 189 -37.24 16.73 -2.63
N ALA A 190 -36.38 17.32 -1.79
CA ALA A 190 -35.31 16.59 -1.09
C ALA A 190 -35.79 15.37 -0.26
N ASP A 191 -37.02 15.39 0.27
CA ASP A 191 -37.64 14.24 0.96
C ASP A 191 -37.75 13.00 0.06
N TYR A 192 -38.04 13.17 -1.24
CA TYR A 192 -38.08 12.07 -2.20
C TYR A 192 -36.72 11.37 -2.33
N LEU A 193 -35.63 12.13 -2.35
CA LEU A 193 -34.28 11.56 -2.44
C LEU A 193 -33.92 10.73 -1.21
N ARG A 194 -34.35 11.16 -0.01
CA ARG A 194 -34.13 10.38 1.21
C ARG A 194 -34.95 9.09 1.22
N ARG A 195 -36.22 9.13 0.76
CA ARG A 195 -37.05 7.93 0.64
C ARG A 195 -36.50 6.95 -0.39
N LEU A 196 -36.09 7.47 -1.56
CA LEU A 196 -35.42 6.70 -2.60
C LEU A 196 -34.15 6.04 -2.08
N SER A 197 -33.32 6.79 -1.33
CA SER A 197 -32.13 6.23 -0.69
C SER A 197 -32.47 5.13 0.32
N GLY A 198 -33.55 5.28 1.07
CA GLY A 198 -34.01 4.27 2.04
C GLY A 198 -34.51 3.00 1.36
N GLU A 199 -35.30 3.14 0.30
CA GLU A 199 -35.80 2.05 -0.53
C GLU A 199 -34.65 1.26 -1.17
N LEU A 200 -33.71 1.96 -1.82
CA LEU A 200 -32.50 1.35 -2.39
C LEU A 200 -31.70 0.59 -1.33
N SER A 201 -31.58 1.13 -0.11
CA SER A 201 -30.83 0.49 0.97
C SER A 201 -31.50 -0.78 1.48
N GLN A 202 -32.84 -0.79 1.56
CA GLN A 202 -33.61 -1.98 1.94
C GLN A 202 -33.47 -3.05 0.85
N LEU A 203 -33.60 -2.65 -0.41
CA LEU A 203 -33.45 -3.53 -1.56
C LEU A 203 -32.04 -4.15 -1.62
N ASP A 204 -30.98 -3.37 -1.42
CA ASP A 204 -29.61 -3.89 -1.36
C ASP A 204 -29.42 -4.89 -0.20
N ALA A 205 -30.00 -4.62 0.96
CA ALA A 205 -29.94 -5.54 2.09
C ALA A 205 -30.67 -6.86 1.82
N ASP A 206 -31.79 -6.82 1.12
CA ASP A 206 -32.57 -8.00 0.77
C ASP A 206 -31.88 -8.82 -0.33
N LEU A 207 -31.37 -8.19 -1.38
CA LEU A 207 -30.58 -8.84 -2.45
C LEU A 207 -29.35 -9.57 -1.88
N ARG A 208 -28.62 -8.92 -0.95
CA ARG A 208 -27.47 -9.55 -0.29
C ARG A 208 -27.86 -10.77 0.54
N ARG A 209 -29.09 -10.84 1.08
CA ARG A 209 -29.59 -12.00 1.85
C ARG A 209 -30.07 -13.13 0.96
N THR A 210 -30.79 -12.83 -0.12
CA THR A 210 -31.42 -13.83 -0.99
C THR A 210 -30.45 -14.40 -2.02
N GLU A 211 -29.64 -13.55 -2.64
CA GLU A 211 -28.80 -13.89 -3.79
C GLU A 211 -27.30 -13.84 -3.48
N GLY A 212 -26.92 -13.25 -2.34
CA GLY A 212 -25.52 -13.13 -1.91
C GLY A 212 -24.72 -12.07 -2.69
N ALA A 213 -25.39 -11.24 -3.50
CA ALA A 213 -24.84 -10.04 -4.13
C ALA A 213 -25.79 -8.87 -3.96
N GLY A 214 -25.22 -7.66 -3.89
CA GLY A 214 -25.96 -6.42 -3.74
C GLY A 214 -25.81 -5.50 -4.95
N ILE A 215 -26.24 -4.26 -4.77
CA ILE A 215 -26.04 -3.18 -5.73
C ILE A 215 -24.56 -2.79 -5.72
N ARG A 216 -23.86 -2.97 -6.84
CA ARG A 216 -22.43 -2.64 -6.97
C ARG A 216 -22.16 -1.34 -7.73
N ALA A 217 -23.08 -0.93 -8.59
CA ALA A 217 -22.99 0.34 -9.30
C ALA A 217 -24.32 1.11 -9.29
N ILE A 218 -24.22 2.44 -9.23
CA ILE A 218 -25.36 3.37 -9.27
C ILE A 218 -25.10 4.44 -10.33
N GLY A 219 -25.92 4.44 -11.38
CA GLY A 219 -25.92 5.46 -12.42
C GLY A 219 -26.89 6.58 -12.09
N VAL A 220 -26.44 7.83 -12.02
CA VAL A 220 -27.30 9.01 -11.89
C VAL A 220 -27.31 9.73 -13.23
N LEU A 221 -28.40 9.61 -13.98
CA LEU A 221 -28.52 10.07 -15.35
C LEU A 221 -29.48 11.25 -15.46
N GLY A 222 -29.22 12.18 -16.38
CA GLY A 222 -30.06 13.36 -16.57
C GLY A 222 -29.42 14.44 -17.44
N GLY A 223 -30.15 15.52 -17.69
CA GLY A 223 -29.66 16.73 -18.31
C GLY A 223 -29.20 17.78 -17.29
N ASP A 224 -29.83 17.86 -16.11
CA ASP A 224 -29.51 18.88 -15.11
C ASP A 224 -28.43 18.43 -14.12
N VAL A 225 -27.41 19.27 -13.94
CA VAL A 225 -26.27 18.95 -13.07
C VAL A 225 -26.59 19.18 -11.60
N TYR A 226 -27.45 20.15 -11.28
CA TYR A 226 -27.83 20.42 -9.90
C TYR A 226 -28.59 19.23 -9.28
N ASP A 227 -29.55 18.70 -10.02
CA ASP A 227 -30.30 17.52 -9.60
C ASP A 227 -29.39 16.31 -9.40
N LYS A 228 -28.46 16.06 -10.34
CA LYS A 228 -27.46 14.98 -10.20
C LYS A 228 -26.64 15.11 -8.93
N LEU A 229 -26.15 16.31 -8.60
CA LEU A 229 -25.35 16.55 -7.40
C LEU A 229 -26.18 16.28 -6.12
N LEU A 230 -27.45 16.67 -6.09
CA LEU A 230 -28.35 16.35 -4.97
C LEU A 230 -28.60 14.85 -4.81
N VAL A 231 -28.87 14.14 -5.91
CA VAL A 231 -29.04 12.67 -5.90
C VAL A 231 -27.76 11.99 -5.40
N LEU A 232 -26.59 12.42 -5.89
CA LEU A 232 -25.29 11.91 -5.43
C LEU A 232 -25.06 12.18 -3.93
N GLN A 233 -25.42 13.37 -3.45
CA GLN A 233 -25.30 13.74 -2.05
C GLN A 233 -26.16 12.87 -1.13
N ALA A 234 -27.36 12.51 -1.57
CA ALA A 234 -28.27 11.62 -0.83
C ALA A 234 -27.73 10.17 -0.78
N LEU A 235 -27.24 9.64 -1.91
CA LEU A 235 -26.90 8.23 -2.03
C LEU A 235 -25.49 7.87 -1.55
N ARG A 236 -24.50 8.76 -1.71
CA ARG A 236 -23.09 8.48 -1.33
C ARG A 236 -22.90 8.16 0.15
N LYS A 237 -23.75 8.70 1.03
CA LYS A 237 -23.72 8.40 2.47
C LYS A 237 -24.18 6.98 2.77
N THR A 238 -25.18 6.52 2.04
CA THR A 238 -25.83 5.21 2.22
C THR A 238 -25.04 4.11 1.52
N PHE A 239 -24.40 4.44 0.39
CA PHE A 239 -23.63 3.52 -0.44
C PHE A 239 -22.16 3.98 -0.58
N PRO A 240 -21.32 3.77 0.45
CA PRO A 240 -19.92 4.22 0.41
C PRO A 240 -19.02 3.38 -0.50
N ASP A 241 -19.35 2.10 -0.71
CA ASP A 241 -18.51 1.14 -1.44
C ASP A 241 -19.00 0.88 -2.88
N THR A 242 -20.02 1.60 -3.36
CA THR A 242 -20.55 1.43 -4.72
C THR A 242 -19.88 2.36 -5.73
N ILE A 243 -19.79 1.89 -6.97
CA ILE A 243 -19.29 2.67 -8.09
C ILE A 243 -20.41 3.59 -8.57
N PHE A 244 -20.17 4.90 -8.61
CA PHE A 244 -21.14 5.84 -9.18
C PHE A 244 -20.71 6.23 -10.58
N PHE A 245 -21.67 6.35 -11.48
CA PHE A 245 -21.45 6.87 -12.82
C PHE A 245 -22.54 7.83 -13.26
N THR A 246 -22.23 8.67 -14.26
CA THR A 246 -23.18 9.62 -14.84
C THR A 246 -22.87 9.89 -16.32
N ASN A 247 -23.84 10.47 -17.02
CA ASN A 247 -23.70 10.96 -18.38
C ASN A 247 -23.45 12.48 -18.40
N ASN A 248 -22.81 12.97 -19.46
CA ASN A 248 -22.53 14.38 -19.73
C ASN A 248 -21.61 15.06 -18.70
N LEU A 249 -20.49 15.59 -19.19
CA LEU A 249 -19.49 16.24 -18.37
C LEU A 249 -19.90 17.68 -18.03
N ASP A 250 -19.71 18.05 -16.76
CA ASP A 250 -19.80 19.42 -16.28
C ASP A 250 -18.63 19.75 -15.34
N ALA A 251 -18.08 20.95 -15.46
CA ALA A 251 -16.96 21.44 -14.67
C ALA A 251 -17.23 21.42 -13.16
N ARG A 252 -18.49 21.52 -12.72
CA ARG A 252 -18.90 21.49 -11.31
C ARG A 252 -18.61 20.17 -10.64
N PHE A 253 -18.58 19.05 -11.37
CA PHE A 253 -18.20 17.76 -10.78
C PHE A 253 -16.78 17.79 -10.20
N ALA A 254 -15.90 18.62 -10.76
CA ALA A 254 -14.54 18.83 -10.25
C ALA A 254 -14.39 19.98 -9.26
N HIS A 255 -15.46 20.69 -8.90
CA HIS A 255 -15.36 21.76 -7.92
C HIS A 255 -15.03 21.21 -6.52
N PRO A 256 -14.07 21.80 -5.77
CA PRO A 256 -13.64 21.27 -4.46
C PRO A 256 -14.75 21.09 -3.43
N ASP A 257 -15.78 21.94 -3.47
CA ASP A 257 -16.93 21.86 -2.55
C ASP A 257 -17.77 20.59 -2.78
N GLU A 258 -17.76 20.08 -4.01
CA GLU A 258 -18.56 18.93 -4.43
C GLU A 258 -17.80 17.59 -4.26
N TRP A 259 -16.47 17.63 -4.07
CA TRP A 259 -15.60 16.44 -3.98
C TRP A 259 -16.03 15.43 -2.93
N ARG A 260 -16.77 15.86 -1.90
CA ARG A 260 -17.29 14.96 -0.88
C ARG A 260 -18.23 13.89 -1.44
N TRP A 261 -18.95 14.18 -2.53
CA TRP A 261 -19.88 13.25 -3.18
C TRP A 261 -19.51 12.94 -4.65
N THR A 262 -18.70 13.78 -5.30
CA THR A 262 -18.29 13.54 -6.70
C THR A 262 -16.99 12.74 -6.84
N ARG A 263 -16.19 12.54 -5.79
CA ARG A 263 -14.96 11.74 -5.90
C ARG A 263 -15.23 10.31 -6.36
N ASN A 264 -14.37 9.80 -7.26
CA ASN A 264 -14.50 8.49 -7.89
C ASN A 264 -15.85 8.33 -8.62
N LEU A 265 -16.39 9.43 -9.14
CA LEU A 265 -17.52 9.41 -10.07
C LEU A 265 -16.99 9.17 -11.48
N LEU A 266 -17.50 8.14 -12.14
CA LEU A 266 -17.27 7.88 -13.55
C LEU A 266 -18.20 8.74 -14.39
N ILE A 267 -17.67 9.41 -15.41
CA ILE A 267 -18.43 10.31 -16.27
C ILE A 267 -18.13 9.96 -17.71
N ALA A 268 -19.13 9.46 -18.45
CA ALA A 268 -19.01 9.35 -19.90
C ALA A 268 -19.70 10.53 -20.56
N SER A 269 -19.04 11.12 -21.55
CA SER A 269 -19.55 12.29 -22.23
C SER A 269 -19.17 12.31 -23.71
N PRO A 270 -20.08 12.73 -24.61
CA PRO A 270 -19.76 12.91 -26.02
C PRO A 270 -18.56 13.82 -26.27
N PHE A 271 -18.37 14.85 -25.45
CA PHE A 271 -17.30 15.83 -25.56
C PHE A 271 -16.70 16.16 -24.20
N GLY A 272 -15.41 16.50 -24.18
CA GLY A 272 -14.78 17.16 -23.03
C GLY A 272 -15.19 18.65 -22.91
N LEU A 273 -14.59 19.33 -21.93
CA LEU A 273 -14.77 20.78 -21.73
C LEU A 273 -14.00 21.65 -22.73
N THR A 274 -13.17 21.02 -23.57
CA THR A 274 -12.30 21.68 -24.55
C THR A 274 -12.20 20.87 -25.83
N LEU A 275 -11.94 21.56 -26.95
CA LEU A 275 -11.52 21.00 -28.23
C LEU A 275 -10.01 21.24 -28.41
N LYS A 276 -9.42 20.74 -29.50
CA LYS A 276 -8.03 21.09 -29.84
C LYS A 276 -7.88 22.59 -29.98
N ASN A 277 -6.70 23.10 -29.61
CA ASN A 277 -6.36 24.53 -29.69
C ASN A 277 -6.55 25.12 -31.09
N GLU A 278 -6.49 24.29 -32.12
CA GLU A 278 -6.73 24.64 -33.53
C GLU A 278 -8.18 25.12 -33.78
N PHE A 279 -9.14 24.53 -33.06
CA PHE A 279 -10.58 24.75 -33.23
C PHE A 279 -11.17 25.65 -32.14
N GLN A 280 -10.54 25.70 -30.96
CA GLN A 280 -11.04 26.46 -29.82
C GLN A 280 -10.35 27.82 -29.69
N LYS A 281 -11.06 28.87 -30.11
CA LYS A 281 -10.63 30.28 -29.97
C LYS A 281 -11.20 30.97 -28.72
N VAL A 282 -11.90 30.22 -27.87
CA VAL A 282 -12.61 30.69 -26.68
C VAL A 282 -12.15 29.94 -25.43
N PRO A 283 -12.37 30.45 -24.21
CA PRO A 283 -12.04 29.74 -22.98
C PRO A 283 -12.73 28.36 -22.87
N PRO A 284 -12.26 27.46 -21.99
CA PRO A 284 -12.91 26.19 -21.71
C PRO A 284 -14.40 26.34 -21.35
N PHE A 285 -15.21 25.42 -21.86
CA PHE A 285 -16.65 25.40 -21.62
C PHE A 285 -16.98 24.86 -20.23
N ARG A 286 -18.20 25.14 -19.77
CA ARG A 286 -18.68 24.64 -18.48
C ARG A 286 -19.21 23.21 -18.57
N ASP A 287 -19.83 22.86 -19.69
CA ASP A 287 -20.47 21.57 -19.90
C ASP A 287 -20.24 21.05 -21.32
N SER A 288 -20.45 19.75 -21.51
CA SER A 288 -20.28 19.08 -22.81
C SER A 288 -21.26 19.55 -23.89
N ASN A 289 -22.43 20.05 -23.50
CA ASN A 289 -23.45 20.53 -24.44
C ASN A 289 -23.01 21.85 -25.08
N GLN A 290 -22.37 22.74 -24.32
CA GLN A 290 -21.74 23.95 -24.83
C GLN A 290 -20.66 23.62 -25.85
N THR A 291 -19.81 22.62 -25.56
CA THR A 291 -18.81 22.14 -26.52
C THR A 291 -19.46 21.62 -27.80
N ALA A 292 -20.54 20.85 -27.69
CA ALA A 292 -21.26 20.33 -28.85
C ALA A 292 -21.90 21.44 -29.69
N ILE A 293 -22.54 22.43 -29.06
CA ILE A 293 -23.16 23.59 -29.74
C ILE A 293 -22.09 24.43 -30.44
N TYR A 294 -20.96 24.69 -29.77
CA TYR A 294 -19.84 25.40 -30.37
C TYR A 294 -19.28 24.64 -31.56
N THR A 295 -19.13 23.31 -31.45
CA THR A 295 -18.65 22.45 -32.54
C THR A 295 -19.58 22.51 -33.75
N ALA A 296 -20.90 22.38 -33.54
CA ALA A 296 -21.90 22.51 -34.61
C ALA A 296 -21.78 23.86 -35.33
N THR A 297 -21.69 24.94 -34.56
CA THR A 297 -21.57 26.31 -35.09
C THR A 297 -20.26 26.51 -35.86
N LEU A 298 -19.17 25.92 -35.36
CA LEU A 298 -17.86 25.98 -36.00
C LEU A 298 -17.85 25.27 -37.35
N LEU A 299 -18.45 24.07 -37.42
CA LEU A 299 -18.52 23.29 -38.66
C LEU A 299 -19.35 24.01 -39.73
N ILE A 300 -20.49 24.60 -39.34
CA ILE A 300 -21.29 25.46 -40.23
C ILE A 300 -20.45 26.66 -40.72
N ALA A 301 -19.77 27.36 -39.81
CA ALA A 301 -19.01 28.56 -40.15
C ALA A 301 -17.79 28.28 -41.06
N GLN A 302 -17.26 27.05 -41.04
CA GLN A 302 -16.16 26.61 -41.90
C GLN A 302 -16.61 26.21 -43.33
N GLY A 303 -17.93 26.13 -43.57
CA GLY A 303 -18.48 25.73 -44.86
C GLY A 303 -18.26 24.25 -45.19
N GLU A 304 -18.10 23.40 -44.17
CA GLU A 304 -18.00 21.95 -44.34
C GLU A 304 -19.41 21.40 -44.66
N PRO A 305 -19.63 20.78 -45.85
CA PRO A 305 -20.95 20.31 -46.24
C PRO A 305 -21.37 19.11 -45.38
N ALA A 306 -22.59 19.16 -44.84
CA ALA A 306 -23.15 18.15 -43.94
C ALA A 306 -23.06 16.71 -44.50
N ALA A 307 -23.37 16.50 -45.80
CA ALA A 307 -23.29 15.20 -46.46
C ALA A 307 -21.89 14.57 -46.54
N LYS A 308 -20.80 15.34 -46.41
CA LYS A 308 -19.43 14.81 -46.47
C LYS A 308 -18.73 14.76 -45.11
N PHE A 309 -19.44 15.13 -44.04
CA PHE A 309 -18.85 15.15 -42.72
C PHE A 309 -18.58 13.73 -42.19
N ASP A 310 -17.30 13.39 -42.03
CA ASP A 310 -16.89 12.15 -41.38
C ASP A 310 -17.12 12.26 -39.87
N LYS A 311 -18.10 11.51 -39.35
CA LYS A 311 -18.44 11.44 -37.91
C LYS A 311 -17.28 10.96 -37.05
N ASN A 312 -16.30 10.25 -37.61
CA ASN A 312 -15.10 9.86 -36.86
C ASN A 312 -14.28 11.08 -36.42
N ARG A 313 -14.44 12.23 -37.08
CA ARG A 313 -13.82 13.50 -36.65
C ARG A 313 -14.34 14.00 -35.30
N LEU A 314 -15.55 13.59 -34.87
CA LEU A 314 -16.05 13.92 -33.53
C LEU A 314 -15.18 13.31 -32.43
N GLY A 315 -14.40 12.27 -32.73
CA GLY A 315 -13.61 11.53 -31.76
C GLY A 315 -14.44 10.52 -30.96
N PRO A 316 -13.78 9.70 -30.13
CA PRO A 316 -14.46 8.75 -29.25
C PRO A 316 -15.23 9.48 -28.13
N VAL A 317 -16.18 8.77 -27.52
CA VAL A 317 -16.80 9.20 -26.26
C VAL A 317 -15.71 9.32 -25.20
N ARG A 318 -15.73 10.43 -24.46
CA ARG A 318 -14.77 10.66 -23.39
C ARG A 318 -15.22 10.02 -22.09
N LEU A 319 -14.31 9.33 -21.44
CA LEU A 319 -14.49 8.78 -20.11
C LEU A 319 -13.63 9.57 -19.12
N TYR A 320 -14.23 10.09 -18.06
CA TYR A 320 -13.54 10.81 -17.00
C TYR A 320 -13.78 10.15 -15.64
N GLU A 321 -12.81 10.31 -14.75
CA GLU A 321 -13.01 10.07 -13.32
C GLU A 321 -12.62 11.31 -12.51
N VAL A 322 -13.42 11.62 -11.49
CA VAL A 322 -13.15 12.72 -10.57
C VAL A 322 -12.14 12.29 -9.52
N GLY A 323 -10.91 12.80 -9.62
CA GLY A 323 -9.84 12.58 -8.67
C GLY A 323 -9.74 13.64 -7.58
N ARG A 324 -8.60 13.64 -6.88
CA ARG A 324 -8.24 14.61 -5.84
C ARG A 324 -7.83 15.97 -6.37
N ARG A 325 -7.52 16.08 -7.66
CA ARG A 325 -7.05 17.30 -8.33
C ARG A 325 -8.01 17.79 -9.42
N GLY A 326 -9.16 17.15 -9.57
CA GLY A 326 -10.15 17.45 -10.61
C GLY A 326 -10.41 16.26 -11.53
N LEU A 327 -10.86 16.55 -12.75
CA LEU A 327 -11.18 15.55 -13.77
C LEU A 327 -9.92 14.90 -14.32
N PHE A 328 -9.90 13.57 -14.37
CA PHE A 328 -8.86 12.79 -15.01
C PHE A 328 -9.45 12.07 -16.23
N ASP A 329 -8.88 12.28 -17.41
CA ASP A 329 -9.32 11.65 -18.66
C ASP A 329 -8.81 10.19 -18.74
N LEU A 330 -9.72 9.26 -18.90
CA LEU A 330 -9.50 7.81 -19.02
C LEU A 330 -9.66 7.29 -20.45
N THR A 331 -9.99 8.18 -21.39
CA THR A 331 -10.26 7.80 -22.77
C THR A 331 -9.00 7.24 -23.42
N HIS A 332 -9.10 6.06 -24.02
CA HIS A 332 -8.01 5.48 -24.78
C HIS A 332 -7.85 6.15 -26.16
N ASP A 333 -6.61 6.46 -26.54
CA ASP A 333 -6.29 7.15 -27.80
C ASP A 333 -6.62 6.25 -29.01
N GLU A 334 -7.74 6.54 -29.68
CA GLU A 334 -8.11 5.81 -30.90
C GLU A 334 -7.89 6.61 -32.20
N THR A 335 -7.84 7.95 -32.17
CA THR A 335 -7.67 8.73 -33.43
C THR A 335 -6.92 10.07 -33.25
N PRO A 336 -5.70 10.23 -33.83
CA PRO A 336 -4.97 11.50 -33.78
C PRO A 336 -5.61 12.64 -34.61
N GLN A 337 -6.61 12.36 -35.44
CA GLN A 337 -7.23 13.32 -36.37
C GLN A 337 -8.57 13.92 -35.89
N GLY A 338 -9.05 13.59 -34.68
CA GLY A 338 -10.32 14.11 -34.14
C GLY A 338 -10.29 15.59 -33.72
N LEU A 339 -11.47 16.19 -33.55
CA LEU A 339 -11.71 17.56 -33.05
C LEU A 339 -11.36 17.74 -31.57
N GLN A 340 -11.41 16.65 -30.82
CA GLN A 340 -11.18 16.63 -29.37
C GLN A 340 -9.69 16.55 -29.03
N PRO A 341 -9.24 17.14 -27.91
CA PRO A 341 -7.83 17.12 -27.52
C PRO A 341 -7.31 15.69 -27.35
N ASP A 342 -6.09 15.42 -27.80
CA ASP A 342 -5.50 14.09 -27.59
C ASP A 342 -5.45 13.78 -26.09
N SER A 343 -5.71 12.52 -25.70
CA SER A 343 -5.68 12.19 -24.28
C SER A 343 -4.27 12.43 -23.75
N ALA A 344 -4.13 12.78 -22.47
CA ALA A 344 -2.84 13.00 -21.83
C ALA A 344 -2.13 11.65 -21.61
N ASP A 345 -1.90 10.90 -22.69
CA ASP A 345 -1.36 9.55 -22.62
C ASP A 345 0.15 9.65 -22.35
N MET A 346 0.59 8.96 -21.29
CA MET A 346 1.98 8.95 -20.82
C MET A 346 2.97 8.54 -21.94
N LYS A 347 2.50 7.85 -22.99
CA LYS A 347 3.28 7.52 -24.19
C LYS A 347 3.98 8.72 -24.81
N ARG A 348 3.33 9.90 -24.89
CA ARG A 348 3.96 11.11 -25.48
C ARG A 348 5.02 11.74 -24.57
N TRP A 349 4.94 11.51 -23.26
CA TRP A 349 5.99 11.92 -22.34
C TRP A 349 7.28 11.08 -22.54
N TRP A 350 7.19 9.83 -23.01
CA TRP A 350 8.34 8.96 -23.21
C TRP A 350 8.93 9.07 -24.62
N ASN A 351 9.88 9.99 -24.80
CA ASN A 351 10.73 10.04 -26.00
C ASN A 351 11.95 9.11 -25.86
N SER A 352 12.65 8.84 -26.97
CA SER A 352 13.85 7.98 -26.98
C SER A 352 14.94 8.44 -26.01
N SER A 353 15.06 9.76 -25.77
CA SER A 353 16.02 10.33 -24.81
C SER A 353 15.69 9.97 -23.35
N ARG A 354 14.40 9.96 -22.97
CA ARG A 354 13.95 9.60 -21.63
C ARG A 354 14.09 8.09 -21.37
N TRP A 355 13.92 7.26 -22.40
CA TRP A 355 14.25 5.84 -22.33
C TRP A 355 15.73 5.58 -22.02
N ILE A 356 16.62 6.34 -22.63
CA ILE A 356 18.07 6.27 -22.35
C ILE A 356 18.35 6.69 -20.90
N LEU A 357 17.74 7.78 -20.43
CA LEU A 357 17.90 8.24 -19.04
C LEU A 357 17.39 7.21 -18.02
N ALA A 358 16.22 6.62 -18.25
CA ALA A 358 15.68 5.57 -17.38
C ALA A 358 16.60 4.34 -17.34
N SER A 359 17.15 3.93 -18.48
CA SER A 359 18.11 2.82 -18.56
C SER A 359 19.42 3.12 -17.82
N GLY A 360 19.90 4.38 -17.89
CA GLY A 360 21.05 4.84 -17.12
C GLY A 360 20.80 4.83 -15.61
N ILE A 361 19.62 5.26 -15.17
CA ILE A 361 19.20 5.20 -13.75
C ILE A 361 19.15 3.74 -13.26
N LEU A 362 18.57 2.84 -14.05
CA LEU A 362 18.53 1.40 -13.73
C LEU A 362 19.94 0.82 -13.54
N LEU A 363 20.87 1.14 -14.46
CA LEU A 363 22.26 0.69 -14.35
C LEU A 363 22.92 1.19 -13.06
N LEU A 364 22.72 2.46 -12.71
CA LEU A 364 23.24 3.04 -11.46
C LEU A 364 22.66 2.34 -10.22
N VAL A 365 21.37 2.01 -10.23
CA VAL A 365 20.70 1.27 -9.16
C VAL A 365 21.28 -0.14 -9.01
N ILE A 366 21.50 -0.86 -10.13
CA ILE A 366 22.12 -2.20 -10.12
C ILE A 366 23.54 -2.13 -9.56
N VAL A 367 24.34 -1.16 -9.99
CA VAL A 367 25.71 -0.95 -9.48
C VAL A 367 25.68 -0.66 -7.97
N ALA A 368 24.74 0.19 -7.52
CA ALA A 368 24.56 0.48 -6.09
C ALA A 368 24.17 -0.78 -5.30
N LEU A 369 23.23 -1.60 -5.78
CA LEU A 369 22.84 -2.85 -5.14
C LEU A 369 24.02 -3.83 -5.02
N VAL A 370 24.79 -4.03 -6.09
CA VAL A 370 25.97 -4.92 -6.08
C VAL A 370 27.02 -4.40 -5.12
N TRP A 371 27.23 -3.08 -5.07
CA TRP A 371 28.20 -2.46 -4.16
C TRP A 371 27.78 -2.59 -2.70
N ILE A 372 26.51 -2.31 -2.38
CA ILE A 372 25.99 -2.42 -1.02
C ILE A 372 25.92 -3.89 -0.57
N PHE A 373 25.53 -4.81 -1.45
CA PHE A 373 25.59 -6.25 -1.19
C PHE A 373 27.01 -6.67 -0.81
N ARG A 374 28.03 -6.15 -1.50
CA ARG A 374 29.45 -6.37 -1.14
C ARG A 374 29.88 -5.73 0.18
N ILE A 375 29.24 -4.65 0.63
CA ILE A 375 29.49 -4.02 1.94
C ILE A 375 28.82 -4.82 3.07
N ILE A 376 27.58 -5.27 2.86
CA ILE A 376 26.84 -6.07 3.83
C ILE A 376 27.51 -7.44 4.01
N LEU A 377 27.99 -8.04 2.91
CA LEU A 377 28.64 -9.35 2.90
C LEU A 377 30.17 -9.32 3.04
N GLY A 378 30.83 -8.16 3.02
CA GLY A 378 32.29 -8.05 3.08
C GLY A 378 32.77 -7.07 4.17
N ARG A 379 33.59 -7.42 5.16
CA ARG A 379 34.41 -8.61 5.48
C ARG A 379 34.44 -8.75 7.01
N PRO A 380 34.79 -9.94 7.55
CA PRO A 380 35.10 -10.10 8.98
C PRO A 380 36.12 -9.05 9.41
N SER A 381 35.81 -8.34 10.50
CA SER A 381 36.68 -7.35 11.11
C SER A 381 38.10 -7.92 11.30
N PRO A 382 39.16 -7.25 10.84
CA PRO A 382 40.51 -7.56 11.29
C PRO A 382 40.66 -7.01 12.72
N ALA A 383 40.21 -7.79 13.69
CA ALA A 383 40.63 -7.72 15.08
C ALA A 383 40.90 -9.18 15.44
N VAL A 384 42.13 -9.68 15.33
CA VAL A 384 43.28 -9.36 16.18
C VAL A 384 44.57 -9.34 15.34
N ARG A 385 45.53 -8.47 15.70
CA ARG A 385 46.88 -8.47 15.11
C ARG A 385 47.51 -9.87 15.23
N PRO A 386 48.03 -10.48 14.15
CA PRO A 386 48.75 -11.74 14.24
C PRO A 386 50.20 -11.51 14.69
N ASP A 387 50.41 -10.90 15.86
CA ASP A 387 51.78 -10.73 16.40
C ASP A 387 52.19 -11.86 17.36
N CYS A 388 51.29 -12.78 17.74
CA CYS A 388 51.61 -13.84 18.70
C CYS A 388 51.57 -15.28 18.16
N TYR A 389 51.45 -15.50 16.85
CA TYR A 389 51.36 -16.87 16.27
C TYR A 389 52.51 -17.20 15.31
N ARG A 390 53.70 -16.67 15.56
CA ARG A 390 54.91 -17.02 14.81
C ARG A 390 55.91 -17.78 15.68
N ARG A 391 55.53 -18.98 16.13
CA ARG A 391 56.50 -20.01 16.48
C ARG A 391 55.85 -21.38 16.29
N ALA A 392 56.46 -22.20 15.44
CA ALA A 392 56.12 -23.58 15.05
C ALA A 392 55.37 -23.75 13.72
N GLN A 393 56.12 -23.79 12.61
CA GLN A 393 56.04 -24.90 11.64
C GLN A 393 57.29 -24.89 10.73
N PRO A 394 57.91 -26.06 10.48
CA PRO A 394 59.15 -26.17 9.71
C PRO A 394 58.91 -26.20 8.20
N HIS A 395 59.99 -25.92 7.49
CA HIS A 395 60.11 -25.63 6.06
C HIS A 395 59.57 -26.69 5.10
N SER A 396 58.88 -26.24 4.04
CA SER A 396 58.83 -26.91 2.74
C SER A 396 58.81 -25.88 1.60
N HIS A 397 59.48 -26.22 0.48
CA HIS A 397 59.95 -25.30 -0.57
C HIS A 397 58.85 -24.55 -1.37
N PRO A 398 59.13 -23.34 -1.90
CA PRO A 398 58.11 -22.50 -2.52
C PRO A 398 57.94 -22.77 -4.03
N ASN A 399 56.70 -23.00 -4.47
CA ASN A 399 56.33 -23.01 -5.89
C ASN A 399 55.89 -21.62 -6.38
N VAL A 400 56.13 -21.37 -7.68
CA VAL A 400 55.94 -20.11 -8.44
C VAL A 400 54.52 -19.51 -8.31
N LEU A 401 53.50 -20.33 -8.05
CA LEU A 401 52.11 -19.90 -7.78
C LEU A 401 51.94 -19.07 -6.49
N SER A 402 52.88 -19.13 -5.55
CA SER A 402 52.84 -18.33 -4.31
C SER A 402 53.24 -16.86 -4.53
N LYS A 403 54.12 -16.58 -5.51
CA LYS A 403 54.53 -15.21 -5.87
C LYS A 403 53.39 -14.42 -6.53
N LEU A 404 52.57 -15.06 -7.36
CA LEU A 404 51.37 -14.45 -7.96
C LEU A 404 50.29 -14.14 -6.92
N LYS A 405 50.09 -15.02 -5.92
CA LYS A 405 49.18 -14.75 -4.79
C LYS A 405 49.62 -13.54 -3.95
N GLY A 406 50.92 -13.30 -3.82
CA GLY A 406 51.48 -12.14 -3.12
C GLY A 406 51.21 -10.81 -3.82
N VAL A 407 51.38 -10.74 -5.15
CA VAL A 407 51.16 -9.52 -5.94
C VAL A 407 49.68 -9.14 -5.99
N TRP A 408 48.79 -10.11 -6.16
CA TRP A 408 47.34 -9.90 -6.10
C TRP A 408 46.85 -9.53 -4.69
N ALA A 409 47.48 -10.04 -3.63
CA ALA A 409 47.19 -9.62 -2.27
C ALA A 409 47.63 -8.16 -2.00
N LEU A 410 48.75 -7.73 -2.58
CA LEU A 410 49.30 -6.39 -2.41
C LEU A 410 48.53 -5.32 -3.20
N LEU A 411 48.11 -5.64 -4.42
CA LEU A 411 47.21 -4.79 -5.23
C LEU A 411 45.82 -4.70 -4.60
N ARG A 412 45.28 -5.82 -4.10
CA ARG A 412 44.03 -5.88 -3.34
C ARG A 412 44.12 -5.09 -2.02
N TRP A 413 45.28 -5.04 -1.37
CA TRP A 413 45.51 -4.25 -0.16
C TRP A 413 45.68 -2.75 -0.45
N ARG A 414 46.42 -2.37 -1.51
CA ARG A 414 46.60 -0.96 -1.92
C ARG A 414 45.31 -0.31 -2.41
N PHE A 415 44.48 -1.03 -3.17
CA PHE A 415 43.17 -0.52 -3.60
C PHE A 415 42.18 -0.40 -2.44
N TRP A 416 42.28 -1.27 -1.42
CA TRP A 416 41.44 -1.25 -0.21
C TRP A 416 41.85 -0.22 0.86
N ARG A 417 43.09 0.29 0.85
CA ARG A 417 43.55 1.28 1.85
C ARG A 417 43.05 2.69 1.54
N ARG A 418 42.71 2.98 0.27
CA ARG A 418 42.30 4.32 -0.20
C ARG A 418 40.81 4.64 0.02
N THR A 419 39.97 3.65 0.31
CA THR A 419 38.52 3.81 0.54
C THR A 419 38.10 3.90 2.01
N ARG A 420 39.05 4.13 2.93
CA ARG A 420 38.79 4.23 4.38
C ARG A 420 38.08 5.53 4.80
N SER A 421 38.10 6.56 3.93
CA SER A 421 37.55 7.91 4.18
C SER A 421 36.04 8.04 3.87
N SER A 422 35.52 7.38 2.83
CA SER A 422 34.09 7.50 2.42
C SER A 422 33.09 6.69 3.27
N ARG A 423 33.54 6.09 4.38
CA ARG A 423 32.70 5.26 5.28
C ARG A 423 31.60 6.03 6.01
N ARG A 424 31.67 7.37 6.12
CA ARG A 424 30.72 8.15 6.92
C ARG A 424 29.46 8.61 6.19
N VAL A 425 29.45 8.69 4.86
CA VAL A 425 28.30 9.26 4.12
C VAL A 425 27.45 8.19 3.42
N PHE A 426 28.05 7.08 2.96
CA PHE A 426 27.35 6.13 2.09
C PHE A 426 27.10 4.72 2.66
N GLY A 427 27.56 4.43 3.89
CA GLY A 427 27.32 3.15 4.59
C GLY A 427 26.09 3.14 5.52
N SER A 428 25.37 4.26 5.61
CA SER A 428 24.18 4.38 6.47
C SER A 428 23.00 3.61 5.91
N SER A 429 22.15 3.03 6.76
CA SER A 429 20.94 2.30 6.31
C SER A 429 20.02 3.12 5.38
N TRP A 430 20.12 4.45 5.42
CA TRP A 430 19.42 5.38 4.52
C TRP A 430 19.74 5.22 3.04
N THR A 431 21.00 4.97 2.69
CA THR A 431 21.37 4.80 1.28
C THR A 431 20.75 3.53 0.71
N MET A 432 20.67 2.47 1.50
CA MET A 432 19.98 1.25 1.10
C MET A 432 18.46 1.48 0.95
N VAL A 433 17.82 2.15 1.91
CA VAL A 433 16.38 2.46 1.79
C VAL A 433 16.10 3.24 0.51
N GLY A 434 16.88 4.29 0.22
CA GLY A 434 16.74 5.08 -1.01
C GLY A 434 16.94 4.25 -2.28
N VAL A 435 17.94 3.37 -2.32
CA VAL A 435 18.16 2.45 -3.45
C VAL A 435 16.97 1.49 -3.62
N LEU A 436 16.48 0.87 -2.54
CA LEU A 436 15.34 -0.05 -2.62
C LEU A 436 14.05 0.67 -3.03
N THR A 437 13.86 1.93 -2.63
CA THR A 437 12.74 2.76 -3.12
C THR A 437 12.85 2.99 -4.62
N ALA A 438 14.04 3.37 -5.12
CA ALA A 438 14.26 3.56 -6.55
C ALA A 438 14.03 2.27 -7.35
N VAL A 439 14.51 1.13 -6.85
CA VAL A 439 14.23 -0.20 -7.45
C VAL A 439 12.73 -0.45 -7.53
N SER A 440 12.01 -0.24 -6.42
CA SER A 440 10.57 -0.51 -6.36
C SER A 440 9.78 0.36 -7.35
N VAL A 441 10.06 1.66 -7.38
CA VAL A 441 9.41 2.60 -8.31
C VAL A 441 9.68 2.20 -9.76
N PHE A 442 10.94 1.89 -10.09
CA PHE A 442 11.30 1.49 -11.45
C PHE A 442 10.66 0.16 -11.86
N SER A 443 10.63 -0.84 -10.96
CA SER A 443 10.03 -2.14 -11.26
C SER A 443 8.54 -2.04 -11.51
N ILE A 444 7.79 -1.30 -10.69
CA ILE A 444 6.35 -1.13 -10.91
C ILE A 444 6.07 -0.30 -12.15
N TRP A 445 6.86 0.75 -12.38
CA TRP A 445 6.76 1.53 -13.62
C TRP A 445 6.98 0.65 -14.86
N PHE A 446 7.99 -0.23 -14.83
CA PHE A 446 8.23 -1.19 -15.92
C PHE A 446 7.08 -2.18 -16.08
N ILE A 447 6.48 -2.65 -14.98
CA ILE A 447 5.28 -3.51 -15.03
C ILE A 447 4.11 -2.78 -15.68
N ASN A 448 3.85 -1.52 -15.32
CA ASN A 448 2.79 -0.72 -15.94
C ASN A 448 3.01 -0.50 -17.45
N LEU A 449 4.26 -0.34 -17.89
CA LEU A 449 4.58 -0.24 -19.32
C LEU A 449 4.30 -1.52 -20.11
N CYS A 450 4.38 -2.68 -19.44
CA CYS A 450 4.10 -3.98 -20.02
C CYS A 450 2.60 -4.32 -20.01
N ASP A 451 1.73 -3.42 -19.54
CA ASP A 451 0.27 -3.58 -19.59
C ASP A 451 -0.20 -3.51 -21.06
N PRO A 452 -0.77 -4.60 -21.61
CA PRO A 452 -1.23 -4.64 -23.00
C PRO A 452 -2.40 -3.69 -23.28
N HIS A 453 -3.27 -3.47 -22.28
CA HIS A 453 -4.54 -2.76 -22.43
C HIS A 453 -4.52 -1.37 -21.77
N LYS A 454 -3.51 -1.07 -20.94
CA LYS A 454 -3.31 0.23 -20.27
C LYS A 454 -4.52 0.70 -19.48
N THR A 455 -5.24 -0.22 -18.86
CA THR A 455 -6.52 0.06 -18.20
C THR A 455 -6.36 0.90 -16.95
N GLU A 456 -5.22 0.77 -16.26
CA GLU A 456 -4.95 1.45 -14.99
C GLU A 456 -4.00 2.65 -15.19
N PRO A 457 -4.45 3.89 -14.93
CA PRO A 457 -3.60 5.07 -15.06
C PRO A 457 -2.51 5.05 -14.01
N TYR A 458 -1.30 5.50 -14.36
CA TYR A 458 -0.20 5.64 -13.41
C TYR A 458 -0.12 7.09 -12.92
N SER A 459 -0.77 7.35 -11.78
CA SER A 459 -0.79 8.67 -11.13
C SER A 459 -0.50 8.52 -9.63
N TRP A 460 0.26 9.46 -9.05
CA TRP A 460 0.65 9.37 -7.64
C TRP A 460 -0.25 10.14 -6.68
N ASN A 461 -0.87 11.22 -7.17
CA ASN A 461 -1.53 12.21 -6.32
C ASN A 461 -3.01 12.42 -6.65
N ASP A 462 -3.49 11.83 -7.74
CA ASP A 462 -4.85 12.06 -8.22
C ASP A 462 -5.86 11.17 -7.49
N GLY A 463 -5.42 10.15 -6.73
CA GLY A 463 -6.29 9.30 -5.92
C GLY A 463 -7.11 8.28 -6.72
N ILE A 464 -6.64 7.92 -7.91
CA ILE A 464 -7.34 7.08 -8.89
C ILE A 464 -6.49 5.83 -9.25
N SER A 465 -5.28 5.68 -8.68
CA SER A 465 -4.29 4.72 -9.15
C SER A 465 -3.82 3.77 -8.05
N VAL A 466 -3.84 2.48 -8.36
CA VAL A 466 -3.32 1.42 -7.49
C VAL A 466 -1.79 1.36 -7.50
N TRP A 467 -1.11 1.80 -8.57
CA TRP A 467 0.33 1.62 -8.74
C TRP A 467 1.22 2.18 -7.61
N PRO A 468 0.97 3.38 -7.04
CA PRO A 468 1.73 3.86 -5.89
C PRO A 468 1.62 2.91 -4.68
N THR A 469 0.46 2.29 -4.47
CA THR A 469 0.26 1.29 -3.41
C THR A 469 1.15 0.07 -3.66
N GLU A 470 1.19 -0.41 -4.90
CA GLU A 470 2.04 -1.54 -5.29
C GLU A 470 3.53 -1.22 -5.18
N THR A 471 3.95 0.03 -5.45
CA THR A 471 5.34 0.44 -5.22
C THR A 471 5.72 0.37 -3.75
N LEU A 472 4.81 0.73 -2.84
CA LEU A 472 5.06 0.63 -1.41
C LEU A 472 5.06 -0.83 -0.94
N ARG A 473 4.18 -1.68 -1.47
CA ARG A 473 4.17 -3.12 -1.16
C ARG A 473 5.41 -3.85 -1.62
N LEU A 474 5.90 -3.57 -2.83
CA LEU A 474 7.17 -4.13 -3.30
C LEU A 474 8.36 -3.60 -2.46
N LEU A 475 8.36 -2.31 -2.10
CA LEU A 475 9.36 -1.75 -1.19
C LEU A 475 9.35 -2.45 0.17
N ILE A 476 8.17 -2.74 0.71
CA ILE A 476 7.98 -3.49 1.96
C ILE A 476 8.60 -4.89 1.87
N CYS A 477 8.41 -5.61 0.77
CA CYS A 477 9.03 -6.91 0.54
C CYS A 477 10.56 -6.81 0.56
N LEU A 478 11.11 -5.85 -0.20
CA LEU A 478 12.54 -5.63 -0.31
C LEU A 478 13.17 -5.20 1.03
N LEU A 479 12.52 -4.27 1.76
CA LEU A 479 12.96 -3.83 3.08
C LEU A 479 12.91 -4.97 4.10
N SER A 480 11.87 -5.81 4.05
CA SER A 480 11.75 -6.95 4.97
C SER A 480 12.89 -7.95 4.76
N ALA A 481 13.18 -8.31 3.50
CA ALA A 481 14.31 -9.17 3.16
C ALA A 481 15.64 -8.56 3.62
N PHE A 482 15.85 -7.26 3.36
CA PHE A 482 17.02 -6.53 3.82
C PHE A 482 17.15 -6.52 5.35
N TYR A 483 16.06 -6.30 6.09
CA TYR A 483 16.08 -6.27 7.55
C TYR A 483 16.32 -7.65 8.16
N VAL A 484 15.82 -8.74 7.56
CA VAL A 484 16.16 -10.10 7.97
C VAL A 484 17.67 -10.33 7.81
N LEU A 485 18.24 -10.05 6.63
CA LEU A 485 19.68 -10.19 6.38
C LEU A 485 20.52 -9.33 7.33
N LYS A 486 20.14 -8.07 7.51
CA LYS A 486 20.80 -7.14 8.44
C LYS A 486 20.75 -7.67 9.87
N THR A 487 19.62 -8.25 10.28
CA THR A 487 19.46 -8.84 11.60
C THR A 487 20.38 -10.05 11.80
N CYS A 488 20.47 -10.95 10.82
CA CYS A 488 21.39 -12.10 10.88
C CYS A 488 22.85 -11.61 11.05
N VAL A 489 23.26 -10.63 10.26
CA VAL A 489 24.62 -10.06 10.33
C VAL A 489 24.88 -9.39 11.68
N MET A 490 23.94 -8.57 12.18
CA MET A 490 24.08 -7.88 13.46
C MET A 490 24.15 -8.86 14.65
N LEU A 491 23.31 -9.90 14.65
CA LEU A 491 23.30 -10.91 15.70
C LEU A 491 24.58 -11.74 15.71
N TRP A 492 25.08 -12.13 14.53
CA TRP A 492 26.34 -12.85 14.38
C TRP A 492 27.55 -12.01 14.81
N GLN A 493 27.61 -10.73 14.42
CA GLN A 493 28.68 -9.82 14.87
C GLN A 493 28.67 -9.64 16.39
N ASN A 494 27.49 -9.49 16.97
CA ASN A 494 27.33 -9.38 18.42
C ASN A 494 27.68 -10.69 19.15
N GLU A 495 27.33 -11.84 18.59
CA GLU A 495 27.72 -13.16 19.14
C GLU A 495 29.25 -13.28 19.21
N ARG A 496 29.97 -12.98 18.13
CA ARG A 496 31.45 -13.00 18.14
C ARG A 496 32.05 -11.98 19.10
N TYR A 497 31.43 -10.81 19.20
CA TYR A 497 31.85 -9.79 20.14
C TYR A 497 31.73 -10.28 21.59
N LEU A 498 30.62 -10.92 21.94
CA LEU A 498 30.37 -11.48 23.28
C LEU A 498 31.28 -12.68 23.58
N GLU A 499 31.48 -13.59 22.61
CA GLU A 499 32.39 -14.73 22.76
C GLU A 499 33.81 -14.27 23.16
N LEU A 500 34.33 -13.26 22.47
CA LEU A 500 35.65 -12.71 22.75
C LEU A 500 35.72 -11.96 24.08
N HIS A 501 34.68 -11.19 24.44
CA HIS A 501 34.71 -10.36 25.65
C HIS A 501 34.48 -11.16 26.94
N TYR A 502 33.69 -12.21 26.89
CA TYR A 502 33.36 -13.05 28.05
C TYR A 502 34.15 -14.36 28.09
N GLY A 503 35.12 -14.55 27.18
CA GLY A 503 35.98 -15.74 27.17
C GLY A 503 35.23 -17.03 26.86
N LEU A 504 34.14 -16.95 26.10
CA LEU A 504 33.34 -18.12 25.72
C LEU A 504 33.99 -18.77 24.49
N GLN A 505 34.17 -20.09 24.52
CA GLN A 505 34.71 -20.84 23.39
C GLN A 505 33.73 -20.78 22.21
N HIS A 506 34.28 -20.58 21.01
CA HIS A 506 33.49 -20.57 19.79
C HIS A 506 32.99 -21.99 19.49
N CYS A 507 31.68 -22.13 19.26
CA CYS A 507 31.03 -23.38 18.86
C CYS A 507 31.52 -23.87 17.49
N HIS A 508 32.65 -24.58 17.42
CA HIS A 508 33.00 -25.39 16.25
C HIS A 508 32.12 -26.64 16.22
N PHE A 509 31.12 -26.66 15.33
CA PHE A 509 30.36 -27.87 15.08
C PHE A 509 31.29 -28.96 14.49
N LYS A 510 31.65 -29.95 15.32
CA LYS A 510 32.06 -31.26 14.81
C LYS A 510 30.85 -31.86 14.11
N ARG A 511 30.89 -31.94 12.79
CA ARG A 511 29.94 -32.72 11.98
C ARG A 511 29.98 -34.14 12.54
N LYS A 512 28.97 -34.54 13.32
CA LYS A 512 28.79 -35.94 13.71
C LYS A 512 28.75 -36.72 12.40
N THR A 513 29.74 -37.57 12.17
CA THR A 513 29.74 -38.56 11.10
C THR A 513 28.44 -39.34 11.19
N ALA A 514 27.83 -39.63 10.04
CA ALA A 514 26.55 -40.33 9.98
C ALA A 514 26.63 -41.59 10.85
N PRO A 515 25.65 -41.83 11.75
CA PRO A 515 25.62 -43.09 12.49
C PRO A 515 25.48 -44.24 11.47
N PRO A 516 26.14 -45.39 11.71
CA PRO A 516 25.99 -46.55 10.84
C PRO A 516 24.51 -46.96 10.80
N GLN A 517 24.04 -47.25 9.59
CA GLN A 517 22.74 -47.76 9.18
C GLN A 517 21.90 -48.37 10.32
N LYS A 518 21.10 -47.54 11.01
CA LYS A 518 20.11 -47.98 12.00
C LYS A 518 18.69 -47.82 11.46
N GLN A 519 17.86 -48.81 11.79
CA GLN A 519 16.49 -49.04 11.31
C GLN A 519 15.63 -47.78 11.24
N TRP A 520 14.93 -47.63 10.12
CA TRP A 520 14.07 -46.50 9.71
C TRP A 520 13.11 -46.00 10.82
N LYS A 521 12.62 -46.90 11.69
CA LYS A 521 11.73 -46.55 12.83
C LYS A 521 12.42 -45.82 13.98
N GLN A 522 13.69 -46.08 14.25
CA GLN A 522 14.48 -45.32 15.24
C GLN A 522 14.92 -43.98 14.64
N TRP A 523 15.31 -43.97 13.37
CA TRP A 523 15.60 -42.75 12.63
C TRP A 523 14.42 -41.76 12.64
N TRP A 524 13.19 -42.23 12.38
CA TRP A 524 12.00 -41.38 12.42
C TRP A 524 11.68 -40.87 13.84
N ARG A 525 11.82 -41.70 14.88
CA ARG A 525 11.58 -41.27 16.28
C ARG A 525 12.63 -40.27 16.78
N ASP A 526 13.90 -40.44 16.42
CA ASP A 526 14.97 -39.51 16.78
C ASP A 526 14.84 -38.19 15.99
N ARG A 527 14.37 -38.26 14.73
CA ARG A 527 14.03 -37.06 13.96
C ARG A 527 12.83 -36.33 14.58
N VAL A 528 11.75 -37.02 14.96
CA VAL A 528 10.58 -36.40 15.61
C VAL A 528 10.91 -35.80 16.98
N ARG A 529 11.71 -36.47 17.82
CA ARG A 529 12.20 -35.88 19.09
C ARG A 529 13.07 -34.65 18.82
N SER A 530 14.01 -34.75 17.88
CA SER A 530 14.84 -33.63 17.45
C SER A 530 14.00 -32.46 16.91
N TRP A 531 12.95 -32.74 16.13
CA TRP A 531 12.02 -31.72 15.63
C TRP A 531 11.21 -31.09 16.76
N ARG A 532 10.75 -31.88 17.75
CA ARG A 532 10.03 -31.36 18.93
C ARG A 532 10.92 -30.49 19.80
N ASP A 533 12.19 -30.84 19.96
CA ASP A 533 13.18 -30.06 20.72
C ASP A 533 13.68 -28.83 19.94
N LEU A 534 13.63 -28.85 18.60
CA LEU A 534 13.87 -27.69 17.72
C LEU A 534 12.69 -26.70 17.72
N LEU A 535 11.45 -27.23 17.71
CA LEU A 535 10.21 -26.45 17.73
C LEU A 535 9.90 -25.87 19.11
N THR A 536 10.14 -26.65 20.17
CA THR A 536 9.93 -26.24 21.55
C THR A 536 11.27 -26.16 22.25
N VAL A 537 11.72 -24.94 22.56
CA VAL A 537 12.95 -24.66 23.33
C VAL A 537 12.75 -25.07 24.82
N ARG A 538 12.09 -26.19 25.10
CA ARG A 538 11.35 -26.44 26.35
C ARG A 538 12.24 -26.72 27.56
N TYR A 539 13.53 -27.02 27.38
CA TYR A 539 14.45 -27.20 28.52
C TYR A 539 15.93 -27.01 28.11
N TRP A 540 16.64 -26.09 28.77
CA TRP A 540 18.10 -25.96 28.68
C TRP A 540 18.74 -26.56 29.93
N GLN A 541 19.49 -27.66 29.77
CA GLN A 541 20.31 -28.26 30.83
C GLN A 541 21.66 -27.55 30.89
N CYS A 542 21.72 -26.47 31.67
CA CYS A 542 22.94 -25.68 31.88
C CYS A 542 23.38 -25.61 33.35
N GLU A 543 22.65 -26.26 34.25
CA GLU A 543 22.96 -26.26 35.68
C GLU A 543 23.88 -27.43 36.03
N ARG A 544 24.94 -27.16 36.79
CA ARG A 544 25.85 -28.15 37.38
C ARG A 544 26.04 -27.78 38.85
N ASN A 545 25.61 -28.67 39.76
CA ASN A 545 25.71 -28.46 41.21
C ASN A 545 25.05 -27.16 41.71
N GLY A 546 23.90 -26.76 41.13
CA GLY A 546 23.21 -25.51 41.48
C GLY A 546 23.82 -24.22 40.92
N CYS A 547 24.98 -24.30 40.27
CA CYS A 547 25.60 -23.19 39.53
C CYS A 547 25.27 -23.29 38.03
N VAL A 548 25.12 -22.14 37.37
CA VAL A 548 24.86 -22.06 35.93
C VAL A 548 26.18 -22.01 35.19
N ASP A 549 26.39 -22.95 34.26
CA ASP A 549 27.56 -23.00 33.36
C ASP A 549 27.31 -22.08 32.15
N PRO A 550 27.98 -20.91 32.07
CA PRO A 550 27.71 -19.92 31.03
C PRO A 550 28.16 -20.40 29.65
N GLN A 551 29.15 -21.29 29.55
CA GLN A 551 29.58 -21.84 28.27
C GLN A 551 28.50 -22.74 27.69
N LYS A 552 27.99 -23.69 28.47
CA LYS A 552 26.91 -24.58 28.01
C LYS A 552 25.63 -23.82 27.70
N LEU A 553 25.30 -22.81 28.52
CA LEU A 553 24.15 -21.95 28.28
C LEU A 553 24.30 -21.18 26.96
N TRP A 554 25.48 -20.63 26.70
CA TRP A 554 25.77 -19.93 25.45
C TRP A 554 25.75 -20.85 24.23
N ASP A 555 26.31 -22.06 24.34
CA ASP A 555 26.28 -23.06 23.26
C ASP A 555 24.84 -23.42 22.88
N LEU A 556 23.96 -23.62 23.88
CA LEU A 556 22.54 -23.89 23.67
C LEU A 556 21.82 -22.70 23.03
N TYR A 557 22.12 -21.49 23.47
CA TYR A 557 21.60 -20.26 22.89
C TYR A 557 22.02 -20.08 21.42
N ALA A 558 23.32 -20.18 21.13
CA ALA A 558 23.88 -20.02 19.79
C ALA A 558 23.37 -21.11 18.83
N ASN A 559 23.24 -22.35 19.28
CA ASN A 559 22.67 -23.44 18.48
C ASN A 559 21.17 -23.22 18.20
N SER A 560 20.42 -22.73 19.19
CA SER A 560 18.99 -22.38 19.02
C SER A 560 18.77 -21.13 18.18
N GLY A 561 19.80 -20.27 18.09
CA GLY A 561 19.81 -19.01 17.37
C GLY A 561 20.29 -19.10 15.93
N ARG A 562 20.63 -20.29 15.41
CA ARG A 562 21.02 -20.48 14.00
C ARG A 562 19.86 -20.18 13.06
N ASP A 563 20.13 -19.52 11.94
CA ASP A 563 19.10 -19.05 11.00
C ASP A 563 18.16 -20.18 10.55
N GLY A 564 18.71 -21.34 10.15
CA GLY A 564 17.89 -22.49 9.76
C GLY A 564 16.98 -23.02 10.88
N VAL A 565 17.43 -22.96 12.14
CA VAL A 565 16.62 -23.38 13.31
C VAL A 565 15.53 -22.37 13.60
N ARG A 566 15.80 -21.07 13.44
CA ARG A 566 14.79 -20.03 13.58
C ARG A 566 13.67 -20.21 12.57
N PHE A 567 14.00 -20.43 11.29
CA PHE A 567 12.99 -20.64 10.24
C PHE A 567 12.11 -21.87 10.52
N VAL A 568 12.68 -22.97 11.03
CA VAL A 568 11.91 -24.16 11.42
C VAL A 568 10.87 -23.84 12.53
N ARG A 569 11.17 -22.90 13.43
CA ARG A 569 10.25 -22.48 14.50
C ARG A 569 9.22 -21.43 14.03
N ILE A 570 9.62 -20.54 13.13
CA ILE A 570 8.79 -19.42 12.67
C ILE A 570 7.80 -19.84 11.58
N LEU A 571 8.20 -20.69 10.63
CA LEU A 571 7.37 -21.08 9.49
C LEU A 571 6.02 -21.71 9.90
N PRO A 572 5.95 -22.64 10.87
CA PRO A 572 4.67 -23.17 11.34
C PRO A 572 3.77 -22.09 11.95
N LEU A 573 4.33 -21.15 12.72
CA LEU A 573 3.58 -20.02 13.30
C LEU A 573 3.04 -19.09 12.20
N ALA A 574 3.86 -18.80 11.19
CA ALA A 574 3.43 -18.04 10.02
C ALA A 574 2.31 -18.77 9.25
N MET A 575 2.42 -20.09 9.05
CA MET A 575 1.37 -20.90 8.43
C MET A 575 0.06 -20.85 9.22
N CYS A 576 0.10 -20.98 10.55
CA CYS A 576 -1.07 -20.82 11.39
C CYS A 576 -1.68 -19.41 11.29
N TYR A 577 -0.84 -18.37 11.24
CA TYR A 577 -1.30 -16.99 11.03
C TYR A 577 -2.02 -16.82 9.69
N PHE A 578 -1.45 -17.34 8.59
CA PHE A 578 -2.09 -17.28 7.27
C PHE A 578 -3.36 -18.12 7.19
N ALA A 579 -3.38 -19.31 7.81
CA ALA A 579 -4.58 -20.14 7.89
C ALA A 579 -5.69 -19.44 8.66
N ALA A 580 -5.38 -18.82 9.81
CA ALA A 580 -6.32 -18.02 10.58
C ALA A 580 -6.82 -16.81 9.78
N GLY A 581 -5.92 -16.09 9.10
CA GLY A 581 -6.30 -14.96 8.24
C GLY A 581 -7.19 -15.38 7.06
N TYR A 582 -6.90 -16.52 6.43
CA TYR A 582 -7.72 -17.06 5.35
C TYR A 582 -9.11 -17.47 5.84
N LEU A 583 -9.20 -18.18 6.98
CA LEU A 583 -10.49 -18.51 7.61
C LEU A 583 -11.28 -17.25 7.97
N LEU A 584 -10.60 -16.21 8.44
CA LEU A 584 -11.23 -14.96 8.83
C LEU A 584 -11.74 -14.18 7.60
N LEU A 585 -11.03 -14.22 6.48
CA LEU A 585 -11.50 -13.68 5.19
C LEU A 585 -12.67 -14.49 4.61
N LEU A 586 -12.69 -15.80 4.78
CA LEU A 586 -13.86 -16.62 4.41
C LEU A 586 -15.10 -16.27 5.25
N LEU A 587 -14.91 -15.94 6.53
CA LEU A 587 -16.01 -15.61 7.45
C LEU A 587 -16.58 -14.21 7.23
N LEU A 588 -15.72 -13.22 6.98
CA LEU A 588 -16.08 -11.80 6.98
C LEU A 588 -16.02 -11.14 5.60
N GLY A 589 -15.65 -11.90 4.56
CA GLY A 589 -15.56 -11.42 3.19
C GLY A 589 -14.15 -10.98 2.77
N TRP A 590 -13.95 -10.99 1.46
CA TRP A 590 -12.70 -10.56 0.83
C TRP A 590 -12.68 -9.04 0.67
N PRO A 591 -11.51 -8.39 0.87
CA PRO A 591 -11.36 -6.97 0.60
C PRO A 591 -11.60 -6.68 -0.89
N GLU A 592 -12.41 -5.67 -1.19
CA GLU A 592 -12.52 -5.16 -2.55
C GLU A 592 -11.24 -4.42 -2.97
N VAL A 593 -10.86 -4.60 -4.23
CA VAL A 593 -9.65 -4.02 -4.82
C VAL A 593 -10.09 -3.00 -5.87
N PRO A 594 -9.71 -1.72 -5.76
CA PRO A 594 -10.14 -0.66 -6.68
C PRO A 594 -9.45 -0.71 -8.06
N ALA A 595 -8.50 -1.64 -8.27
CA ALA A 595 -7.70 -1.78 -9.49
C ALA A 595 -8.55 -2.06 -10.74
N ARG A 596 -8.19 -1.43 -11.85
CA ARG A 596 -8.85 -1.62 -13.15
C ARG A 596 -8.14 -2.64 -14.03
N GLY A 597 -8.95 -3.49 -14.66
CA GLY A 597 -8.51 -4.53 -15.57
C GLY A 597 -7.96 -5.75 -14.82
N ALA A 598 -7.85 -6.88 -15.54
CA ALA A 598 -7.33 -8.12 -14.98
C ALA A 598 -5.81 -8.03 -14.69
N TYR A 599 -5.07 -7.24 -15.47
CA TYR A 599 -3.62 -7.11 -15.34
C TYR A 599 -3.21 -6.48 -14.00
N ALA A 600 -3.78 -5.31 -13.66
CA ALA A 600 -3.49 -4.63 -12.40
C ALA A 600 -3.99 -5.45 -11.19
N ARG A 601 -5.19 -6.05 -11.28
CA ARG A 601 -5.73 -6.96 -10.25
C ARG A 601 -4.82 -8.17 -9.98
N GLY A 602 -4.25 -8.76 -11.03
CA GLY A 602 -3.31 -9.88 -10.90
C GLY A 602 -2.04 -9.50 -10.14
N TRP A 603 -1.46 -8.33 -10.44
CA TRP A 603 -0.28 -7.82 -9.73
C TRP A 603 -0.57 -7.42 -8.29
N ASP A 604 -1.69 -6.74 -8.02
CA ASP A 604 -2.16 -6.45 -6.65
C ASP A 604 -2.22 -7.74 -5.83
N TRP A 605 -2.83 -8.80 -6.37
CA TRP A 605 -2.94 -10.09 -5.69
C TRP A 605 -1.58 -10.71 -5.34
N ILE A 606 -0.58 -10.58 -6.22
CA ILE A 606 0.79 -11.04 -5.99
C ILE A 606 1.46 -10.21 -4.89
N PHE A 607 1.50 -8.89 -5.04
CA PHE A 607 2.21 -7.99 -4.12
C PHE A 607 1.55 -7.89 -2.76
N ALA A 608 0.21 -7.93 -2.66
CA ALA A 608 -0.52 -7.99 -1.40
C ALA A 608 -0.06 -9.18 -0.54
N ARG A 609 0.02 -10.38 -1.13
CA ARG A 609 0.42 -11.58 -0.38
C ARG A 609 1.90 -11.70 -0.16
N LEU A 610 2.72 -11.26 -1.11
CA LEU A 610 4.17 -11.20 -0.93
C LEU A 610 4.55 -10.23 0.21
N SER A 611 3.92 -9.06 0.26
CA SER A 611 4.17 -8.07 1.32
C SER A 611 3.64 -8.53 2.67
N ALA A 612 2.43 -9.09 2.73
CA ALA A 612 1.89 -9.69 3.96
C ALA A 612 2.79 -10.83 4.48
N PHE A 613 3.22 -11.74 3.60
CA PHE A 613 4.17 -12.81 3.93
C PHE A 613 5.48 -12.27 4.49
N SER A 614 6.06 -11.28 3.81
CA SER A 614 7.33 -10.67 4.20
C SER A 614 7.26 -9.98 5.57
N VAL A 615 6.18 -9.25 5.85
CA VAL A 615 5.95 -8.56 7.14
C VAL A 615 5.78 -9.56 8.28
N VAL A 616 4.96 -10.59 8.08
CA VAL A 616 4.71 -11.63 9.09
C VAL A 616 6.00 -12.39 9.40
N LEU A 617 6.75 -12.77 8.37
CA LEU A 617 8.02 -13.46 8.53
C LEU A 617 9.04 -12.60 9.27
N LEU A 618 9.20 -11.32 8.92
CA LEU A 618 10.06 -10.39 9.64
C LEU A 618 9.63 -10.23 11.11
N THR A 619 8.32 -10.07 11.36
CA THR A 619 7.77 -9.87 12.70
C THR A 619 8.05 -11.08 13.59
N PHE A 620 7.76 -12.29 13.12
CA PHE A 620 8.07 -13.50 13.86
C PHE A 620 9.58 -13.74 13.99
N PHE A 621 10.39 -13.37 13.00
CA PHE A 621 11.84 -13.47 13.09
C PHE A 621 12.45 -12.59 14.18
N VAL A 622 11.97 -11.35 14.29
CA VAL A 622 12.40 -10.44 15.36
C VAL A 622 11.84 -10.90 16.72
N ALA A 623 10.57 -11.26 16.79
CA ALA A 623 9.97 -11.78 18.02
C ALA A 623 10.69 -13.05 18.51
N ASP A 624 11.10 -13.92 17.62
CA ASP A 624 11.89 -15.10 17.92
C ASP A 624 13.25 -14.76 18.55
N ALA A 625 13.95 -13.78 17.98
CA ALA A 625 15.18 -13.27 18.56
C ALA A 625 14.95 -12.71 19.98
N THR A 626 13.84 -12.01 20.22
CA THR A 626 13.50 -11.52 21.58
C THR A 626 13.18 -12.67 22.54
N LEU A 627 12.48 -13.72 22.08
CA LEU A 627 12.13 -14.89 22.89
C LEU A 627 13.36 -15.69 23.32
N LEU A 628 14.34 -15.88 22.43
CA LEU A 628 15.61 -16.53 22.77
C LEU A 628 16.37 -15.74 23.84
N ASN A 629 16.41 -14.41 23.72
CA ASN A 629 17.07 -13.56 24.71
C ASN A 629 16.37 -13.57 26.07
N ARG A 630 15.04 -13.56 26.08
CA ARG A 630 14.25 -13.74 27.29
C ARG A 630 14.63 -15.04 28.01
N ARG A 631 14.76 -16.15 27.28
CA ARG A 631 15.16 -17.43 27.89
C ARG A 631 16.57 -17.38 28.43
N LEU A 632 17.51 -16.82 27.68
CA LEU A 632 18.89 -16.61 28.12
C LEU A 632 18.93 -15.87 29.47
N ILE A 633 18.21 -14.75 29.57
CA ILE A 633 18.08 -13.98 30.82
C ILE A 633 17.48 -14.85 31.93
N GLY A 634 16.38 -15.55 31.65
CA GLY A 634 15.69 -16.35 32.65
C GLY A 634 16.48 -17.57 33.17
N TYR A 635 17.49 -18.04 32.45
CA TYR A 635 18.42 -19.08 32.93
C TYR A 635 19.61 -18.47 33.68
N LEU A 636 20.14 -17.32 33.24
CA LEU A 636 21.18 -16.60 33.98
C LEU A 636 20.73 -16.23 35.40
N THR A 637 19.45 -15.90 35.59
CA THR A 637 18.94 -15.49 36.90
C THR A 637 18.63 -16.64 37.87
N ARG A 638 18.69 -17.91 37.46
CA ARG A 638 18.27 -19.04 38.32
C ARG A 638 19.22 -19.35 39.47
N GLY A 639 20.51 -19.13 39.28
CA GLY A 639 21.54 -19.45 40.26
C GLY A 639 22.75 -18.53 40.13
N THR A 640 23.84 -18.87 40.81
CA THR A 640 25.15 -18.22 40.65
C THR A 640 25.82 -18.73 39.37
N THR A 641 26.38 -17.82 38.56
CA THR A 641 27.02 -18.12 37.27
C THR A 641 28.53 -18.33 37.43
N ASP A 642 29.04 -19.43 36.91
CA ASP A 642 30.48 -19.78 36.98
C ASP A 642 31.24 -19.26 35.75
N TRP A 643 31.55 -17.96 35.73
CA TRP A 643 32.22 -17.32 34.60
C TRP A 643 33.70 -17.73 34.46
N PRO A 644 34.22 -17.90 33.23
CA PRO A 644 35.62 -18.20 33.02
C PRO A 644 36.51 -17.02 33.43
N GLN A 645 37.74 -17.30 33.89
CA GLN A 645 38.67 -16.28 34.38
C GLN A 645 38.99 -15.17 33.36
N GLN A 646 38.90 -15.50 32.06
CA GLN A 646 39.06 -14.54 30.97
C GLN A 646 38.01 -13.43 30.99
N ALA A 647 36.76 -13.72 31.39
CA ALA A 647 35.69 -12.73 31.50
C ALA A 647 36.03 -11.65 32.54
N PHE A 648 36.50 -12.07 33.73
CA PHE A 648 36.94 -11.16 34.79
C PHE A 648 38.15 -10.32 34.35
N ASN A 649 39.14 -10.92 33.70
CA ASN A 649 40.32 -10.20 33.21
C ASN A 649 39.94 -9.12 32.17
N ASN A 650 39.03 -9.45 31.25
CA ASN A 650 38.55 -8.51 30.24
C ASN A 650 37.71 -7.38 30.86
N LEU A 651 36.90 -7.69 31.89
CA LEU A 651 36.16 -6.69 32.64
C LEU A 651 37.10 -5.70 33.33
N ARG A 652 38.11 -6.20 34.04
CA ARG A 652 39.12 -5.36 34.71
C ARG A 652 39.85 -4.49 33.69
N ALA A 653 40.27 -5.07 32.56
CA ALA A 653 40.94 -4.32 31.50
C ALA A 653 40.05 -3.21 30.88
N ARG A 654 38.72 -3.36 30.90
CA ARG A 654 37.77 -2.31 30.49
C ARG A 654 37.66 -1.22 31.54
N TRP A 655 37.55 -1.58 32.82
CA TRP A 655 37.51 -0.61 33.91
C TRP A 655 38.79 0.23 33.99
N SER A 656 39.97 -0.39 33.89
CA SER A 656 41.25 0.32 33.86
C SER A 656 41.40 1.27 32.66
N ARG A 657 40.66 1.04 31.57
CA ARG A 657 40.64 1.94 30.39
C ARG A 657 39.59 3.04 30.50
N SER A 658 38.45 2.77 31.15
CA SER A 658 37.37 3.73 31.31
C SER A 658 37.73 4.86 32.28
N GLY A 659 38.72 4.65 33.15
CA GLY A 659 39.28 5.67 34.05
C GLY A 659 40.41 6.53 33.48
N ARG A 660 40.79 6.37 32.20
CA ARG A 660 41.75 7.31 31.55
C ARG A 660 40.98 8.39 30.79
N PRO A 661 41.10 9.68 31.15
CA PRO A 661 40.56 10.75 30.32
C PRO A 661 41.26 10.73 28.95
N MET A 662 40.47 10.85 27.88
CA MET A 662 40.98 10.99 26.52
C MET A 662 41.60 12.40 26.41
N GLN A 663 42.92 12.48 26.24
CA GLN A 663 43.73 13.71 26.24
C GLN A 663 43.21 14.79 25.29
N GLY A 664 43.17 16.02 25.80
CA GLY A 664 43.04 17.23 25.02
C GLY A 664 42.95 18.49 25.86
N GLU A 665 43.76 18.66 26.92
CA GLU A 665 44.22 19.96 27.41
C GLU A 665 45.23 19.75 28.55
N ALA A 666 46.42 20.35 28.38
CA ALA A 666 47.45 20.42 29.40
C ALA A 666 47.08 21.52 30.39
N LYS A 667 46.89 21.18 31.67
CA LYS A 667 47.08 22.12 32.78
C LYS A 667 47.71 21.39 33.96
N GLU A 668 48.70 22.09 34.52
CA GLU A 668 49.60 21.74 35.60
C GLU A 668 48.88 21.54 36.94
N GLU A 669 49.50 20.65 37.73
CA GLU A 669 49.58 20.62 39.20
C GLU A 669 48.41 21.14 40.05
N SER A 670 47.78 20.22 40.78
CA SER A 670 47.65 20.28 42.24
C SER A 670 47.34 18.88 42.78
N GLN A 671 48.15 18.45 43.75
CA GLN A 671 48.04 17.18 44.47
C GLN A 671 46.76 17.16 45.32
N GLU A 672 45.83 16.27 44.99
CA GLU A 672 44.93 15.67 45.97
C GLU A 672 44.75 14.19 45.61
N SER A 673 45.23 13.33 46.50
CA SER A 673 45.37 11.88 46.32
C SER A 673 44.01 11.21 46.17
N GLN A 674 43.49 11.17 44.94
CA GLN A 674 42.32 10.37 44.58
C GLN A 674 42.75 8.89 44.48
N SER A 675 42.38 8.12 45.50
CA SER A 675 42.65 6.70 45.65
C SER A 675 42.21 5.91 44.41
N VAL A 676 43.16 5.22 43.78
CA VAL A 676 42.89 4.19 42.77
C VAL A 676 42.00 3.12 43.42
N GLU A 677 40.74 3.06 42.99
CA GLU A 677 39.72 2.14 43.49
C GLU A 677 40.21 0.67 43.41
N PRO A 678 40.21 -0.08 44.53
CA PRO A 678 40.53 -1.50 44.50
C PRO A 678 39.42 -2.26 43.77
N VAL A 679 39.78 -2.97 42.70
CA VAL A 679 38.85 -3.79 41.93
C VAL A 679 38.20 -4.85 42.85
N PRO A 680 36.86 -4.98 42.84
CA PRO A 680 36.15 -5.96 43.65
C PRO A 680 36.67 -7.40 43.51
N PRO A 681 36.63 -8.22 44.58
CA PRO A 681 36.92 -9.65 44.49
C PRO A 681 35.92 -10.39 43.58
N ASN A 682 36.35 -11.52 43.02
CA ASN A 682 35.64 -12.20 41.92
C ASN A 682 34.21 -12.63 42.28
N ASN A 683 33.95 -12.97 43.54
CA ASN A 683 32.63 -13.37 44.06
C ASN A 683 31.57 -12.27 43.91
N LEU A 684 31.95 -10.99 44.05
CA LEU A 684 31.04 -9.84 43.94
C LEU A 684 30.85 -9.34 42.51
N LEU A 685 31.74 -9.74 41.59
CA LEU A 685 31.70 -9.35 40.17
C LEU A 685 30.75 -10.20 39.32
N VAL A 686 30.30 -11.34 39.84
CA VAL A 686 29.45 -12.31 39.12
C VAL A 686 28.12 -11.66 38.72
N ASP A 687 27.39 -11.07 39.68
CA ASP A 687 26.09 -10.44 39.41
C ASP A 687 26.22 -9.23 38.47
N TYR A 688 27.32 -8.47 38.55
CA TYR A 688 27.58 -7.37 37.61
C TYR A 688 27.88 -7.87 36.19
N LEU A 689 28.63 -8.97 36.06
CA LEU A 689 28.91 -9.60 34.76
C LEU A 689 27.63 -10.09 34.08
N ASP A 690 26.72 -10.70 34.83
CA ASP A 690 25.42 -11.13 34.32
C ASP A 690 24.62 -9.94 33.76
N ILE A 691 24.58 -8.83 34.49
CA ILE A 691 23.86 -7.62 34.06
C ILE A 691 24.55 -6.94 32.85
N ASP A 692 25.88 -6.78 32.83
CA ASP A 692 26.61 -6.20 31.68
C ASP A 692 26.45 -7.08 30.43
N PHE A 693 26.44 -8.41 30.60
CA PHE A 693 26.21 -9.37 29.51
C PHE A 693 24.79 -9.22 28.93
N ILE A 694 23.78 -9.21 29.80
CA ILE A 694 22.38 -8.99 29.41
C ILE A 694 22.23 -7.63 28.71
N ALA A 695 22.82 -6.57 29.27
CA ALA A 695 22.73 -5.22 28.72
C ALA A 695 23.31 -5.13 27.30
N ARG A 696 24.47 -5.74 27.06
CA ARG A 696 25.14 -5.75 25.74
C ARG A 696 24.41 -6.57 24.70
N ARG A 697 23.88 -7.75 25.08
CA ARG A 697 23.12 -8.58 24.14
C ARG A 697 21.79 -7.93 23.79
N THR A 698 21.07 -7.41 24.79
CA THR A 698 19.77 -6.77 24.59
C THR A 698 19.87 -5.40 23.93
N ALA A 699 21.04 -4.73 23.90
CA ALA A 699 21.27 -3.51 23.13
C ALA A 699 21.10 -3.72 21.63
N VAL A 700 21.68 -4.78 21.09
CA VAL A 700 21.53 -5.10 19.66
C VAL A 700 20.10 -5.52 19.36
N VAL A 701 19.53 -6.39 20.19
CA VAL A 701 18.17 -6.92 20.01
C VAL A 701 17.11 -5.83 20.15
N GLY A 702 17.34 -4.87 21.04
CA GLY A 702 16.52 -3.68 21.23
C GLY A 702 16.37 -2.85 19.96
N GLY A 703 17.43 -2.75 19.15
CA GLY A 703 17.40 -2.07 17.85
C GLY A 703 16.62 -2.84 16.76
N LEU A 704 16.54 -4.17 16.85
CA LEU A 704 15.83 -5.00 15.87
C LEU A 704 14.31 -4.87 15.96
N ILE A 705 13.79 -4.56 17.16
CA ILE A 705 12.37 -4.44 17.44
C ILE A 705 11.69 -3.39 16.55
N TYR A 706 12.43 -2.40 16.04
CA TYR A 706 11.88 -1.33 15.21
C TYR A 706 11.59 -1.75 13.77
N TYR A 707 12.27 -2.77 13.24
CA TYR A 707 12.12 -3.13 11.83
C TYR A 707 10.69 -3.56 11.46
N PRO A 708 9.99 -4.42 12.23
CA PRO A 708 8.59 -4.74 11.97
C PRO A 708 7.68 -3.51 12.01
N PHE A 709 7.87 -2.59 12.98
CA PHE A 709 7.04 -1.39 13.08
C PHE A 709 7.19 -0.47 11.88
N VAL A 710 8.41 -0.28 11.37
CA VAL A 710 8.65 0.55 10.18
C VAL A 710 7.91 -0.02 8.97
N VAL A 711 8.03 -1.33 8.73
CA VAL A 711 7.42 -1.98 7.58
C VAL A 711 5.89 -2.05 7.71
N ILE A 712 5.37 -2.33 8.92
CA ILE A 712 3.92 -2.29 9.20
C ILE A 712 3.36 -0.88 8.96
N SER A 713 4.06 0.16 9.39
CA SER A 713 3.63 1.55 9.19
C SER A 713 3.58 1.92 7.71
N LEU A 714 4.57 1.49 6.93
CA LEU A 714 4.57 1.63 5.47
C LEU A 714 3.40 0.85 4.84
N LEU A 715 3.07 -0.34 5.36
CA LEU A 715 1.95 -1.14 4.87
C LEU A 715 0.62 -0.44 5.14
N ILE A 716 0.45 0.18 6.31
CA ILE A 716 -0.73 1.00 6.63
C ILE A 716 -0.80 2.22 5.69
N PHE A 717 0.32 2.92 5.51
CA PHE A 717 0.40 4.09 4.62
C PHE A 717 0.14 3.73 3.16
N SER A 718 0.48 2.51 2.72
CA SER A 718 0.21 2.03 1.36
C SER A 718 -1.28 2.00 1.03
N ARG A 719 -2.16 1.86 2.03
CA ARG A 719 -3.63 1.92 1.87
C ARG A 719 -4.20 3.30 2.22
N ALA A 720 -3.37 4.35 2.23
CA ALA A 720 -3.86 5.70 2.40
C ALA A 720 -4.77 6.07 1.21
N GLY A 721 -5.90 6.71 1.49
CA GLY A 721 -6.84 7.17 0.45
C GLY A 721 -6.26 8.20 -0.53
N ILE A 722 -4.97 8.54 -0.40
CA ILE A 722 -4.21 9.45 -1.27
C ILE A 722 -3.96 8.84 -2.64
N PHE A 723 -3.75 7.52 -2.68
CA PHE A 723 -3.40 6.81 -3.90
C PHE A 723 -4.62 6.31 -4.65
N ASP A 724 -5.53 5.66 -3.92
CA ASP A 724 -6.79 5.13 -4.42
C ASP A 724 -7.77 4.91 -3.26
N TYR A 725 -9.02 4.57 -3.55
CA TYR A 725 -10.06 4.26 -2.58
C TYR A 725 -9.92 2.87 -1.98
N TRP A 726 -8.94 2.73 -1.09
CA TRP A 726 -8.77 1.51 -0.30
C TRP A 726 -9.75 1.45 0.86
N THR A 727 -10.58 0.41 0.88
CA THR A 727 -11.44 0.10 2.01
C THR A 727 -10.63 -0.50 3.18
N TRP A 728 -11.14 -0.35 4.40
CA TRP A 728 -10.54 -0.91 5.63
C TRP A 728 -11.45 -1.97 6.24
N PRO A 729 -11.53 -3.18 5.63
CA PRO A 729 -12.40 -4.21 6.13
C PRO A 729 -11.87 -4.76 7.47
N LEU A 730 -12.80 -5.17 8.33
CA LEU A 730 -12.53 -5.63 9.69
C LEU A 730 -11.47 -6.75 9.76
N PRO A 731 -11.43 -7.74 8.83
CA PRO A 731 -10.36 -8.72 8.75
C PRO A 731 -8.94 -8.16 8.71
N LEU A 732 -8.74 -7.14 7.89
CA LEU A 732 -7.44 -6.54 7.69
C LEU A 732 -6.99 -5.77 8.93
N LEU A 733 -7.93 -5.08 9.58
CA LEU A 733 -7.69 -4.39 10.85
C LEU A 733 -7.30 -5.37 11.97
N LEU A 734 -7.99 -6.51 12.08
CA LEU A 734 -7.67 -7.54 13.08
C LEU A 734 -6.28 -8.15 12.85
N LEU A 735 -5.94 -8.51 11.60
CA LEU A 735 -4.65 -9.09 11.24
C LEU A 735 -3.49 -8.10 11.49
N MET A 736 -3.66 -6.86 11.05
CA MET A 736 -2.67 -5.80 11.26
C MET A 736 -2.52 -5.48 12.75
N GLY A 737 -3.63 -5.33 13.47
CA GLY A 737 -3.65 -5.08 14.90
C GLY A 737 -2.97 -6.18 15.70
N PHE A 738 -3.23 -7.45 15.36
CA PHE A 738 -2.52 -8.58 15.95
C PHE A 738 -1.02 -8.52 15.71
N SER A 739 -0.58 -8.19 14.49
CA SER A 739 0.84 -8.10 14.16
C SER A 739 1.56 -7.02 14.97
N VAL A 740 0.96 -5.83 15.10
CA VAL A 740 1.47 -4.73 15.93
C VAL A 740 1.49 -5.13 17.41
N ALA A 741 0.40 -5.69 17.91
CA ALA A 741 0.26 -6.11 19.30
C ALA A 741 1.29 -7.20 19.67
N TYR A 742 1.52 -8.16 18.77
CA TYR A 742 2.48 -9.23 18.98
C TYR A 742 3.93 -8.70 19.02
N ALA A 743 4.30 -7.81 18.09
CA ALA A 743 5.60 -7.15 18.10
C ALA A 743 5.82 -6.34 19.39
N ALA A 744 4.83 -5.53 19.79
CA ALA A 744 4.88 -4.72 21.00
C ALA A 744 4.96 -5.59 22.27
N PHE A 745 4.17 -6.66 22.34
CA PHE A 745 4.19 -7.63 23.43
C PHE A 745 5.57 -8.28 23.57
N SER A 746 6.18 -8.72 22.46
CA SER A 746 7.51 -9.34 22.47
C SER A 746 8.58 -8.41 23.05
N ALA A 747 8.52 -7.12 22.69
CA ALA A 747 9.42 -6.08 23.17
C ALA A 747 9.23 -5.75 24.66
N ALA A 748 7.97 -5.51 25.07
CA ALA A 748 7.62 -5.23 26.46
C ALA A 748 7.97 -6.40 27.37
N TYR A 749 7.78 -7.63 26.90
CA TYR A 749 8.08 -8.83 27.67
C TYR A 749 9.58 -9.04 27.88
N LEU A 750 10.41 -8.80 26.85
CA LEU A 750 11.88 -8.84 26.98
C LEU A 750 12.36 -7.84 28.05
N ARG A 751 11.82 -6.62 28.02
CA ARG A 751 12.14 -5.57 29.01
C ARG A 751 11.78 -5.98 30.43
N ARG A 752 10.55 -6.44 30.66
CA ARG A 752 10.11 -6.92 31.99
C ARG A 752 11.01 -8.04 32.52
N THR A 753 11.48 -8.92 31.64
CA THR A 753 12.38 -10.03 32.01
C THR A 753 13.77 -9.52 32.40
N ALA A 754 14.32 -8.55 31.66
CA ALA A 754 15.58 -7.91 32.01
C ALA A 754 15.46 -7.14 33.34
N GLU A 755 14.42 -6.31 33.53
CA GLU A 755 14.23 -5.55 34.77
C GLU A 755 14.09 -6.46 36.01
N ARG A 756 13.41 -7.61 35.87
CA ARG A 756 13.37 -8.64 36.92
C ARG A 756 14.76 -9.20 37.24
N ALA A 757 15.59 -9.45 36.23
CA ALA A 757 16.97 -9.89 36.43
C ALA A 757 17.79 -8.85 37.24
N ARG A 758 17.62 -7.56 36.93
CA ARG A 758 18.24 -6.47 37.71
C ARG A 758 17.75 -6.44 39.15
N GLN A 759 16.44 -6.60 39.38
CA GLN A 759 15.88 -6.63 40.74
C GLN A 759 16.43 -7.82 41.54
N GLN A 760 16.54 -9.00 40.93
CA GLN A 760 17.10 -10.19 41.58
C GLN A 760 18.59 -10.05 41.90
N ALA A 761 19.38 -9.48 40.98
CA ALA A 761 20.79 -9.20 41.24
C ALA A 761 20.98 -8.20 42.40
N LEU A 762 20.17 -7.13 42.44
CA LEU A 762 20.19 -6.17 43.54
C LEU A 762 19.74 -6.77 44.88
N GLN A 763 18.77 -7.68 44.87
CA GLN A 763 18.34 -8.41 46.06
C GLN A 763 19.47 -9.29 46.62
N ARG A 764 20.13 -10.08 45.78
CA ARG A 764 21.29 -10.90 46.18
C ARG A 764 22.42 -10.06 46.77
N LEU A 765 22.75 -8.94 46.13
CA LEU A 765 23.77 -8.02 46.65
C LEU A 765 23.35 -7.40 47.99
N ASN A 766 22.07 -7.09 48.18
CA ASN A 766 21.56 -6.56 49.44
C ASN A 766 21.59 -7.63 50.55
N ASP A 767 21.24 -8.88 50.25
CA ASP A 767 21.32 -10.00 51.19
C ASP A 767 22.77 -10.26 51.61
N LEU A 768 23.71 -10.21 50.66
CA LEU A 768 25.14 -10.28 50.94
C LEU A 768 25.63 -9.10 51.77
N LEU A 769 25.13 -7.88 51.50
CA LEU A 769 25.46 -6.69 52.28
C LEU A 769 25.00 -6.82 53.73
N ILE A 770 23.77 -7.30 53.96
CA ILE A 770 23.23 -7.53 55.31
C ILE A 770 24.08 -8.58 56.04
N ALA A 771 24.47 -9.67 55.36
CA ALA A 771 25.30 -10.72 55.95
C ALA A 771 26.69 -10.21 56.37
N HIS A 772 27.38 -9.45 55.52
CA HIS A 772 28.72 -8.92 55.83
C HIS A 772 28.70 -7.79 56.86
N VAL A 773 27.69 -6.91 56.82
CA VAL A 773 27.52 -5.86 57.84
C VAL A 773 27.25 -6.46 59.22
N ALA A 774 26.49 -7.57 59.28
CA ALA A 774 26.21 -8.27 60.54
C ALA A 774 27.44 -9.01 61.10
N SER A 775 28.37 -9.47 60.26
CA SER A 775 29.54 -10.24 60.70
C SER A 775 30.79 -9.40 61.00
N GLU A 776 31.08 -8.37 60.20
CA GLU A 776 32.40 -7.68 60.22
C GLU A 776 32.31 -6.14 60.29
N GLY A 777 31.11 -5.54 60.37
CA GLY A 777 30.94 -4.07 60.36
C GLY A 777 31.19 -3.41 59.00
N GLU A 778 31.50 -2.11 58.95
CA GLU A 778 31.86 -1.40 57.70
C GLU A 778 33.27 -1.80 57.23
N SER A 779 33.37 -2.95 56.56
CA SER A 779 34.58 -3.42 55.90
C SER A 779 34.71 -2.90 54.47
N LYS A 780 35.90 -3.05 53.85
CA LYS A 780 36.15 -2.71 52.43
C LYS A 780 35.20 -3.46 51.48
N ASP A 781 34.78 -4.67 51.85
CA ASP A 781 33.85 -5.47 51.03
C ASP A 781 32.44 -4.87 51.01
N VAL A 782 31.98 -4.26 52.12
CA VAL A 782 30.67 -3.56 52.18
C VAL A 782 30.65 -2.34 51.27
N GLN A 783 31.74 -1.55 51.21
CA GLN A 783 31.86 -0.42 50.28
C GLN A 783 31.82 -0.91 48.82
N THR A 784 32.54 -1.99 48.54
CA THR A 784 32.59 -2.62 47.22
C THR A 784 31.21 -3.14 46.76
N ILE A 785 30.41 -3.70 47.67
CA ILE A 785 29.03 -4.13 47.39
C ILE A 785 28.12 -2.92 47.09
N ARG A 786 28.25 -1.82 47.83
CA ARG A 786 27.47 -0.59 47.56
C ARG A 786 27.81 -0.02 46.18
N GLU A 787 29.08 -0.05 45.80
CA GLU A 787 29.55 0.42 44.49
C GLU A 787 29.05 -0.45 43.33
N THR A 788 29.14 -1.78 43.44
CA THR A 788 28.61 -2.69 42.42
C THR A 788 27.09 -2.56 42.29
N ALA A 789 26.37 -2.42 43.40
CA ALA A 789 24.94 -2.15 43.38
C ALA A 789 24.60 -0.81 42.70
N LYS A 790 25.41 0.24 42.92
CA LYS A 790 25.27 1.55 42.25
C LYS A 790 25.49 1.44 40.73
N LEU A 791 26.48 0.66 40.30
CA LEU A 791 26.74 0.41 38.88
C LEU A 791 25.58 -0.33 38.20
N ILE A 792 25.05 -1.39 38.84
CA ILE A 792 23.90 -2.14 38.32
C ILE A 792 22.64 -1.26 38.26
N ARG A 793 22.44 -0.41 39.27
CA ARG A 793 21.29 0.52 39.31
C ARG A 793 21.37 1.56 38.19
N ASN A 794 22.57 2.04 37.86
CA ASN A 794 22.82 3.07 36.84
C ASN A 794 23.02 2.50 35.43
N GLU A 795 22.93 1.18 35.22
CA GLU A 795 23.07 0.59 33.89
C GLU A 795 21.83 0.87 33.03
N CYS A 796 21.99 1.73 32.02
CA CYS A 796 20.91 2.15 31.12
C CYS A 796 21.03 1.56 29.70
N ARG A 797 21.93 0.61 29.46
CA ARG A 797 22.09 0.00 28.13
C ARG A 797 21.03 -1.09 27.86
N GLY A 798 20.80 -1.37 26.59
CA GLY A 798 19.96 -2.50 26.20
C GLY A 798 18.53 -2.43 26.70
N ALA A 799 18.04 -3.54 27.27
CA ALA A 799 16.70 -3.63 27.82
C ALA A 799 16.50 -2.82 29.12
N PHE A 800 17.57 -2.27 29.72
CA PHE A 800 17.52 -1.50 30.96
C PHE A 800 17.33 0.02 30.78
N ALA A 801 17.36 0.52 29.55
CA ALA A 801 17.15 1.94 29.24
C ALA A 801 15.76 2.45 29.71
N ALA A 802 15.67 3.70 30.17
CA ALA A 802 14.41 4.28 30.65
C ALA A 802 13.31 4.28 29.57
N VAL A 803 12.04 4.10 29.98
CA VAL A 803 10.87 4.11 29.06
C VAL A 803 10.75 5.43 28.30
N SER A 804 11.06 6.55 28.96
CA SER A 804 11.03 7.91 28.40
C SER A 804 12.19 8.21 27.45
N GLU A 805 13.33 7.53 27.59
CA GLU A 805 14.52 7.74 26.75
C GLU A 805 14.48 6.93 25.44
N ARG A 806 13.47 6.08 25.24
CA ARG A 806 13.33 5.29 24.00
C ARG A 806 11.98 5.43 23.28
N PRO A 807 12.00 5.47 21.93
CA PRO A 807 10.85 5.66 21.03
C PRO A 807 9.94 4.45 20.88
N LEU A 808 9.70 3.68 21.94
CA LEU A 808 8.73 2.60 21.91
C LEU A 808 7.30 3.15 21.88
N LEU A 809 7.06 4.26 22.60
CA LEU A 809 5.87 5.11 22.45
C LEU A 809 5.76 5.68 21.03
N GLY A 810 6.86 6.22 20.47
CA GLY A 810 6.91 6.70 19.09
C GLY A 810 6.63 5.61 18.04
N ALA A 811 7.08 4.38 18.29
CA ALA A 811 6.86 3.23 17.41
C ALA A 811 5.46 2.59 17.56
N LEU A 812 4.80 2.79 18.71
CA LEU A 812 3.40 2.43 18.91
C LEU A 812 2.44 3.50 18.35
N LEU A 813 2.90 4.76 18.30
CA LEU A 813 2.21 5.92 17.70
C LEU A 813 2.50 6.08 16.19
N LEU A 814 3.42 5.29 15.64
CA LEU A 814 3.73 5.23 14.22
C LEU A 814 2.48 5.01 13.33
N PRO A 815 1.53 4.12 13.71
CA PRO A 815 0.27 3.96 13.01
C PRO A 815 -0.74 5.10 13.21
N SER A 816 -0.56 6.01 14.17
CA SER A 816 -1.57 7.02 14.55
C SER A 816 -1.53 8.32 13.71
N GLY A 817 -0.99 8.26 12.49
CA GLY A 817 -0.99 9.39 11.56
C GLY A 817 0.11 10.42 11.85
N THR A 818 -0.27 11.67 12.10
CA THR A 818 0.65 12.83 12.20
C THR A 818 1.67 12.71 13.33
N ALA A 819 1.27 12.16 14.48
CA ALA A 819 2.18 11.88 15.60
C ALA A 819 3.24 10.82 15.26
N GLY A 820 2.90 9.86 14.40
CA GLY A 820 3.80 8.82 13.90
C GLY A 820 4.85 9.35 12.93
N ILE A 821 4.49 10.30 12.07
CA ILE A 821 5.43 10.98 11.16
C ILE A 821 6.43 11.84 11.95
N TRP A 822 5.95 12.54 12.99
CA TRP A 822 6.83 13.31 13.87
C TRP A 822 7.80 12.41 14.67
N ALA A 823 7.30 11.27 15.17
CA ALA A 823 8.14 10.26 15.80
C ALA A 823 9.16 9.64 14.82
N LEU A 824 8.79 9.41 13.56
CA LEU A 824 9.75 9.00 12.52
C LEU A 824 10.84 10.06 12.35
N LEU A 825 10.50 11.31 12.09
CA LEU A 825 11.49 12.36 11.85
C LEU A 825 12.47 12.53 13.01
N GLN A 826 11.99 12.40 14.25
CA GLN A 826 12.80 12.61 15.44
C GLN A 826 13.67 11.39 15.82
N TYR A 827 13.19 10.16 15.60
CA TYR A 827 13.84 8.95 16.10
C TYR A 827 14.50 8.08 15.02
N PHE A 828 14.09 8.20 13.76
CA PHE A 828 14.65 7.44 12.65
C PHE A 828 16.14 7.74 12.40
N PRO A 829 16.66 8.98 12.55
CA PRO A 829 18.10 9.24 12.49
C PRO A 829 18.91 8.48 13.57
N ARG A 830 18.35 8.35 14.78
CA ARG A 830 19.00 7.69 15.93
C ARG A 830 18.99 6.17 15.84
N LEU A 831 18.03 5.59 15.10
CA LEU A 831 17.92 4.13 14.87
C LEU A 831 19.02 3.56 13.97
N PHE A 832 19.65 4.42 13.16
CA PHE A 832 20.56 4.00 12.09
C PHE A 832 21.95 4.64 12.18
N SER A 833 22.22 5.42 13.23
CA SER A 833 23.53 6.01 13.53
C SER A 833 24.42 5.13 14.43
N SER A 834 23.99 3.92 14.79
CA SER A 834 24.73 2.99 15.68
C SER A 834 25.40 1.83 14.95
#